data_AF-A0A1T0A0Y2-F1
#
_entry.id   AF-A0A1T0A0Y2-F1
#
_cell.length_a   1.000
_cell.length_b   1.000
_cell.length_c   1.000
_cell.angle_alpha   90.00
_cell.angle_beta   90.00
_cell.angle_gamma   90.00
#
_symmetry.space_group_name_H-M   'P 1'
#
loop_
_entity.id
_entity.type
_entity.pdbx_description
1 polymer ?
#
loop_
_entity_poly.entity_id
_entity_poly.type
_entity_poly.pdbx_seq_one_letter_code
_entity_poly.pdbx_strand_id
1 'polypeptide(L)'
;MKNILVKVHGTNETLQEITVVTKDGQPTVVKAQKNVNYEFIDLVKNVAPDHIITKRVGNDLHISLEDEGKEDDLILEGFYDHEDSAALIGQAENGEYYYYIPDTGEVADYVTKLAINDVEGQALGGEAALAPWWIGVAAAGAIWPWLLGAAAIGGIAAAAGGSSDDSPAPAPAAPVAPVEEEKEEKPQGEGDGKDKTPPPVTEVPTEAPVREVPAYVQPKSPNVTTADRAQEHVGIVPPTKDGDQPPVINDDTPTFSGNALIPGHVVTVTVTHGETGVSYPVTTIVKPDGTWEVVMKPNLPEGTYTSTITVTDPKTGATSEPTKGNPFTLDTTPPATDSFTFTATDDFGTVKGEIADKSIIDDRTPTFSGKGTPGDTITITVTDVNDPSKVFTAKTVVDADGNWSVDVRTLNPNATYSSKVTATDPAGNTSEAVNGPTFTIEDLNASKQLEVIINTGLDGVVEHSDLFEKEAAPTVRVFINKLGTAGYKEGDVLKVTDQAGNELYNKPLTAEDLAKNQVEVLLPVPTNNTDVTVTATVGGDTAVATAQTDLAPAVVTAVASTATVNEGANLVTTVTLNNKNGVDKLAVETSGTADATDFGKAIYSQGVTVNADGTVNVDSTVESFTITTPVLADGLVEDAENITYTVGGVAANEVTINDVSIASPLTVGAVELDLVAPQVDAMKQEARTFDVPATEAGAEATQVTFSGLFIDMAQGATKATVDLGSNGGTAGAPVIAGFTQADTAPAGYTAYATEAGTQVYIQEGITVI
;
A
#
# COMPACT_ATOMS: atom_id res chain seq x y z
N MET A 1 -6.59 -23.28 -23.21
CA MET A 1 -7.33 -22.28 -22.42
C MET A 1 -7.24 -22.76 -21.00
N LYS A 2 -6.71 -21.96 -20.07
CA LYS A 2 -6.96 -22.22 -18.66
C LYS A 2 -8.40 -21.77 -18.42
N ASN A 3 -9.26 -22.66 -17.92
CA ASN A 3 -10.64 -22.32 -17.57
C ASN A 3 -10.68 -22.18 -16.05
N ILE A 4 -10.36 -20.99 -15.55
CA ILE A 4 -10.25 -20.77 -14.10
C ILE A 4 -11.62 -20.37 -13.57
N LEU A 5 -12.10 -21.07 -12.56
CA LEU A 5 -13.25 -20.64 -11.74
C LEU A 5 -12.70 -19.87 -10.54
N VAL A 6 -13.26 -18.69 -10.29
CA VAL A 6 -13.01 -17.90 -9.09
C VAL A 6 -14.25 -17.98 -8.21
N LYS A 7 -14.12 -18.51 -7.00
CA LYS A 7 -15.18 -18.50 -5.99
C LYS A 7 -14.91 -17.40 -4.97
N VAL A 8 -15.91 -16.56 -4.73
CA VAL A 8 -15.87 -15.48 -3.73
C VAL A 8 -16.55 -15.99 -2.46
N HIS A 9 -15.77 -16.33 -1.44
CA HIS A 9 -16.28 -16.86 -0.18
C HIS A 9 -16.42 -15.76 0.85
N GLY A 10 -17.64 -15.58 1.35
CA GLY A 10 -17.89 -14.85 2.59
C GLY A 10 -17.67 -15.74 3.81
N THR A 11 -18.07 -15.24 4.99
CA THR A 11 -17.78 -15.88 6.29
C THR A 11 -18.33 -17.31 6.45
N ASN A 12 -19.43 -17.68 5.79
CA ASN A 12 -20.05 -19.01 5.91
C ASN A 12 -20.57 -19.60 4.58
N GLU A 13 -20.40 -18.90 3.45
CA GLU A 13 -20.99 -19.28 2.16
C GLU A 13 -20.22 -18.72 0.96
N THR A 14 -20.30 -19.39 -0.18
CA THR A 14 -19.85 -18.85 -1.47
C THR A 14 -20.87 -17.84 -1.98
N LEU A 15 -20.47 -16.57 -2.01
CA LEU A 15 -21.30 -15.44 -2.43
C LEU A 15 -21.44 -15.34 -3.96
N GLN A 16 -20.41 -15.76 -4.69
CA GLN A 16 -20.34 -15.65 -6.15
C GLN A 16 -19.38 -16.68 -6.74
N GLU A 17 -19.67 -17.18 -7.94
CA GLU A 17 -18.73 -17.92 -8.78
C GLU A 17 -18.56 -17.17 -10.12
N ILE A 18 -17.32 -17.02 -10.59
CA ILE A 18 -16.96 -16.33 -11.85
C ILE A 18 -16.08 -17.24 -12.69
N THR A 19 -16.43 -17.49 -13.96
CA THR A 19 -15.53 -18.16 -14.91
C THR A 19 -14.66 -17.13 -15.62
N VAL A 20 -13.34 -17.28 -15.52
CA VAL A 20 -12.31 -16.49 -16.22
C VAL A 20 -11.84 -17.26 -17.46
N VAL A 21 -11.61 -16.56 -18.58
CA VAL A 21 -11.29 -17.15 -19.90
C VAL A 21 -10.01 -16.52 -20.48
N THR A 22 -8.87 -17.21 -20.38
CA THR A 22 -7.52 -16.62 -20.59
C THR A 22 -7.09 -16.35 -22.04
N LYS A 23 -8.03 -16.28 -23.01
CA LYS A 23 -7.68 -16.32 -24.46
C LYS A 23 -8.39 -15.31 -25.36
N ASP A 24 -9.29 -14.48 -24.82
CA ASP A 24 -10.10 -13.57 -25.64
C ASP A 24 -9.55 -12.13 -25.72
N GLY A 25 -8.41 -11.85 -25.05
CA GLY A 25 -7.73 -10.54 -25.09
C GLY A 25 -8.52 -9.41 -24.42
N GLN A 26 -9.41 -9.76 -23.49
CA GLN A 26 -10.17 -8.85 -22.64
C GLN A 26 -10.21 -9.44 -21.22
N PRO A 27 -9.73 -8.72 -20.18
CA PRO A 27 -9.75 -9.24 -18.82
C PRO A 27 -11.19 -9.45 -18.31
N THR A 28 -11.37 -10.45 -17.46
CA THR A 28 -12.60 -10.65 -16.72
C THR A 28 -12.64 -9.61 -15.59
N VAL A 29 -13.55 -8.64 -15.64
CA VAL A 29 -13.63 -7.58 -14.63
C VAL A 29 -14.65 -7.92 -13.56
N VAL A 30 -14.24 -7.92 -12.29
CA VAL A 30 -15.06 -8.22 -11.11
C VAL A 30 -14.86 -7.09 -10.09
N LYS A 31 -15.94 -6.62 -9.45
CA LYS A 31 -15.81 -5.67 -8.34
C LYS A 31 -15.36 -6.38 -7.08
N ALA A 32 -14.31 -5.88 -6.44
CA ALA A 32 -13.86 -6.38 -5.16
C ALA A 32 -14.96 -6.23 -4.10
N GLN A 33 -15.08 -7.25 -3.25
CA GLN A 33 -15.95 -7.26 -2.08
C GLN A 33 -15.11 -7.25 -0.80
N LYS A 34 -15.70 -6.79 0.30
CA LYS A 34 -15.05 -6.69 1.61
C LYS A 34 -15.31 -7.95 2.47
N ASN A 35 -14.27 -8.43 3.15
CA ASN A 35 -14.25 -9.58 4.06
C ASN A 35 -14.52 -10.90 3.34
N VAL A 36 -13.83 -11.12 2.21
CA VAL A 36 -13.97 -12.32 1.38
C VAL A 36 -12.62 -12.94 1.03
N ASN A 37 -12.63 -14.24 0.72
CA ASN A 37 -11.51 -14.92 0.07
C ASN A 37 -11.87 -15.19 -1.40
N TYR A 38 -10.92 -15.00 -2.31
CA TYR A 38 -11.02 -15.40 -3.72
C TYR A 38 -10.28 -16.73 -3.90
N GLU A 39 -11.04 -17.82 -4.04
CA GLU A 39 -10.49 -19.14 -4.36
C GLU A 39 -10.37 -19.30 -5.87
N PHE A 40 -9.17 -19.62 -6.36
CA PHE A 40 -8.93 -19.98 -7.75
C PHE A 40 -8.96 -21.51 -7.94
N ILE A 41 -9.61 -21.97 -9.00
CA ILE A 41 -9.69 -23.40 -9.36
C ILE A 41 -9.51 -23.54 -10.87
N ASP A 42 -8.47 -24.25 -11.33
CA ASP A 42 -8.36 -24.69 -12.72
C ASP A 42 -9.36 -25.84 -12.96
N LEU A 43 -10.39 -25.61 -13.77
CA LEU A 43 -11.43 -26.60 -14.07
C LEU A 43 -10.94 -27.79 -14.92
N VAL A 44 -9.69 -27.78 -15.40
CA VAL A 44 -9.04 -28.91 -16.08
C VAL A 44 -8.26 -29.77 -15.08
N LYS A 45 -7.55 -29.17 -14.12
CA LYS A 45 -6.77 -29.90 -13.10
C LYS A 45 -7.57 -30.25 -11.83
N ASN A 46 -8.66 -29.53 -11.54
CA ASN A 46 -9.39 -29.52 -10.27
C ASN A 46 -8.50 -29.16 -9.05
N VAL A 47 -7.52 -28.29 -9.28
CA VAL A 47 -6.68 -27.63 -8.26
C VAL A 47 -6.46 -26.18 -8.70
N ALA A 48 -6.00 -25.33 -7.80
CA ALA A 48 -5.67 -23.94 -8.12
C ALA A 48 -4.44 -23.83 -9.06
N PRO A 49 -4.27 -22.69 -9.76
CA PRO A 49 -2.97 -22.30 -10.31
C PRO A 49 -1.90 -22.32 -9.22
N ASP A 50 -0.77 -22.93 -9.54
CA ASP A 50 0.44 -23.06 -8.73
C ASP A 50 1.21 -21.73 -8.61
N HIS A 51 1.08 -20.87 -9.63
CA HIS A 51 1.64 -19.52 -9.68
C HIS A 51 0.67 -18.57 -10.40
N ILE A 52 0.67 -17.30 -9.99
CA ILE A 52 -0.01 -16.18 -10.67
C ILE A 52 0.90 -14.96 -10.66
N ILE A 53 0.74 -14.05 -11.62
CA ILE A 53 1.41 -12.74 -11.61
C ILE A 53 0.38 -11.67 -11.28
N THR A 54 0.70 -10.84 -10.30
CA THR A 54 -0.16 -9.79 -9.76
C THR A 54 0.42 -8.42 -10.05
N LYS A 55 -0.46 -7.43 -10.29
CA LYS A 55 -0.06 -6.05 -10.56
C LYS A 55 -1.05 -5.08 -9.95
N ARG A 56 -0.56 -4.04 -9.27
CA ARG A 56 -1.43 -2.97 -8.75
C ARG A 56 -1.54 -1.83 -9.76
N VAL A 57 -2.77 -1.49 -10.16
CA VAL A 57 -3.06 -0.35 -11.04
C VAL A 57 -4.00 0.61 -10.30
N GLY A 58 -3.41 1.64 -9.69
CA GLY A 58 -4.16 2.56 -8.81
C GLY A 58 -4.74 1.84 -7.59
N ASN A 59 -6.06 1.67 -7.57
CA ASN A 59 -6.78 0.93 -6.52
C ASN A 59 -7.30 -0.44 -6.99
N ASP A 60 -7.02 -0.82 -8.24
CA ASP A 60 -7.42 -2.10 -8.82
C ASP A 60 -6.26 -3.11 -8.74
N LEU A 61 -6.61 -4.39 -8.55
CA LEU A 61 -5.66 -5.49 -8.63
C LEU A 61 -5.85 -6.23 -9.95
N HIS A 62 -4.82 -6.21 -10.79
CA HIS A 62 -4.73 -6.96 -12.04
C HIS A 62 -4.03 -8.29 -11.77
N ILE A 63 -4.52 -9.36 -12.39
CA ILE A 63 -4.05 -10.73 -12.19
C ILE A 63 -3.92 -11.41 -13.55
N SER A 64 -2.71 -11.91 -13.83
CA SER A 64 -2.41 -12.80 -14.95
C SER A 64 -2.30 -14.24 -14.42
N LEU A 65 -2.96 -15.16 -15.11
CA LEU A 65 -3.07 -16.57 -14.78
C LEU A 65 -2.26 -17.44 -15.77
N GLU A 66 -1.59 -16.84 -16.75
CA GLU A 66 -0.63 -17.49 -17.64
C GLU A 66 0.83 -17.15 -17.25
N ASP A 67 1.70 -18.16 -17.31
CA ASP A 67 3.00 -18.27 -16.64
C ASP A 67 4.06 -17.24 -17.12
N GLU A 68 3.72 -16.41 -18.11
CA GLU A 68 4.56 -15.34 -18.66
C GLU A 68 4.12 -13.92 -18.25
N GLY A 69 2.95 -13.76 -17.61
CA GLY A 69 2.48 -12.47 -17.06
C GLY A 69 2.17 -11.35 -18.08
N LYS A 70 2.00 -11.69 -19.36
CA LYS A 70 1.99 -10.70 -20.47
C LYS A 70 0.67 -9.94 -20.67
N GLU A 71 -0.45 -10.50 -20.21
CA GLU A 71 -1.81 -9.96 -20.40
C GLU A 71 -2.62 -10.16 -19.11
N ASP A 72 -3.59 -9.26 -18.86
CA ASP A 72 -4.48 -9.36 -17.70
C ASP A 72 -5.63 -10.35 -17.96
N ASP A 73 -5.78 -11.37 -17.12
CA ASP A 73 -6.87 -12.35 -17.20
C ASP A 73 -8.07 -11.95 -16.34
N LEU A 74 -7.80 -11.37 -15.17
CA LEU A 74 -8.78 -10.97 -14.16
C LEU A 74 -8.39 -9.61 -13.57
N ILE A 75 -9.36 -8.71 -13.42
CA ILE A 75 -9.22 -7.44 -12.70
C ILE A 75 -10.22 -7.43 -11.55
N LEU A 76 -9.71 -7.20 -10.33
CA LEU A 76 -10.51 -6.92 -9.14
C LEU A 76 -10.58 -5.39 -8.94
N GLU A 77 -11.63 -4.77 -9.48
CA GLU A 77 -11.90 -3.33 -9.35
C GLU A 77 -12.07 -2.94 -7.88
N GLY A 78 -11.35 -1.92 -7.41
CA GLY A 78 -11.43 -1.40 -6.04
C GLY A 78 -10.82 -2.31 -4.98
N PHE A 79 -9.95 -3.27 -5.34
CA PHE A 79 -9.30 -4.18 -4.39
C PHE A 79 -8.63 -3.45 -3.21
N TYR A 80 -7.96 -2.32 -3.48
CA TYR A 80 -7.28 -1.51 -2.47
C TYR A 80 -8.16 -0.44 -1.82
N ASP A 81 -9.46 -0.37 -2.13
CA ASP A 81 -10.44 0.45 -1.36
C ASP A 81 -10.77 -0.20 0.01
N HIS A 82 -10.20 -1.36 0.33
CA HIS A 82 -10.52 -2.20 1.49
C HIS A 82 -9.24 -2.61 2.25
N GLU A 83 -8.81 -1.78 3.22
CA GLU A 83 -7.46 -1.79 3.83
C GLU A 83 -6.90 -3.16 4.30
N ASP A 84 -7.74 -4.05 4.85
CA ASP A 84 -7.35 -5.37 5.36
C ASP A 84 -8.51 -6.38 5.24
N SER A 85 -8.95 -6.75 4.02
CA SER A 85 -10.23 -7.49 3.88
C SER A 85 -10.39 -8.43 2.67
N ALA A 86 -9.32 -8.72 1.94
CA ALA A 86 -9.34 -9.64 0.79
C ALA A 86 -8.10 -10.51 0.77
N ALA A 87 -8.25 -11.81 0.51
CA ALA A 87 -7.15 -12.76 0.33
C ALA A 87 -7.34 -13.61 -0.92
N LEU A 88 -6.26 -13.89 -1.64
CA LEU A 88 -6.23 -14.87 -2.73
C LEU A 88 -5.84 -16.23 -2.15
N ILE A 89 -6.60 -17.28 -2.45
CA ILE A 89 -6.36 -18.66 -1.98
C ILE A 89 -6.54 -19.69 -3.09
N GLY A 90 -6.05 -20.90 -2.85
CA GLY A 90 -6.25 -22.03 -3.74
C GLY A 90 -6.10 -23.36 -3.03
N GLN A 91 -6.73 -24.42 -3.56
CA GLN A 91 -6.49 -25.80 -3.16
C GLN A 91 -5.34 -26.39 -3.99
N ALA A 92 -4.31 -26.93 -3.35
CA ALA A 92 -3.16 -27.55 -4.01
C ALA A 92 -3.37 -29.07 -4.25
N GLU A 93 -2.42 -29.72 -4.94
CA GLU A 93 -2.51 -31.15 -5.32
C GLU A 93 -2.55 -32.13 -4.14
N ASN A 94 -2.17 -31.70 -2.92
CA ASN A 94 -2.33 -32.47 -1.69
C ASN A 94 -3.75 -32.37 -1.07
N GLY A 95 -4.64 -31.56 -1.65
CA GLY A 95 -5.99 -31.30 -1.15
C GLY A 95 -6.08 -30.25 -0.04
N GLU A 96 -4.97 -29.65 0.39
CA GLU A 96 -4.97 -28.56 1.38
C GLU A 96 -5.12 -27.19 0.72
N TYR A 97 -5.56 -26.19 1.50
CA TYR A 97 -5.66 -24.81 1.06
C TYR A 97 -4.44 -23.99 1.46
N TYR A 98 -3.98 -23.15 0.55
CA TYR A 98 -2.87 -22.22 0.75
C TYR A 98 -3.27 -20.82 0.30
N TYR A 99 -2.50 -19.83 0.76
CA TYR A 99 -2.56 -18.46 0.24
C TYR A 99 -1.62 -18.32 -0.95
N TYR A 100 -1.88 -17.34 -1.80
CA TYR A 100 -0.84 -16.82 -2.69
C TYR A 100 0.08 -15.88 -1.89
N ILE A 101 1.38 -16.14 -1.95
CA ILE A 101 2.44 -15.40 -1.26
C ILE A 101 3.51 -14.94 -2.28
N PRO A 102 4.19 -13.80 -2.07
CA PRO A 102 5.14 -13.29 -3.05
C PRO A 102 6.38 -14.19 -3.18
N ASP A 103 6.90 -14.32 -4.41
CA ASP A 103 8.11 -15.10 -4.70
C ASP A 103 9.36 -14.55 -3.98
N THR A 104 9.36 -13.27 -3.62
CA THR A 104 10.41 -12.61 -2.81
C THR A 104 10.35 -12.98 -1.33
N GLY A 105 9.17 -13.35 -0.83
CA GLY A 105 8.87 -13.49 0.60
C GLY A 105 8.78 -12.18 1.39
N GLU A 106 8.97 -11.01 0.78
CA GLU A 106 8.94 -9.73 1.49
C GLU A 106 7.52 -9.24 1.81
N VAL A 107 7.37 -8.49 2.92
CA VAL A 107 6.05 -8.07 3.44
C VAL A 107 5.39 -6.98 2.59
N ALA A 108 6.18 -6.18 1.87
CA ALA A 108 5.67 -5.19 0.93
C ALA A 108 4.98 -5.84 -0.29
N ASP A 109 5.49 -7.01 -0.68
CA ASP A 109 5.23 -7.64 -1.97
C ASP A 109 3.98 -8.55 -1.94
N TYR A 110 3.39 -8.75 -0.75
CA TYR A 110 2.09 -9.40 -0.62
C TYR A 110 1.03 -8.63 -1.40
N VAL A 111 0.15 -9.37 -2.09
CA VAL A 111 -0.99 -8.84 -2.87
C VAL A 111 -1.74 -7.69 -2.18
N THR A 112 -1.92 -7.73 -0.86
CA THR A 112 -2.65 -6.70 -0.09
C THR A 112 -1.86 -5.44 0.23
N LYS A 113 -0.53 -5.39 -0.02
CA LYS A 113 0.37 -4.30 0.35
C LYS A 113 1.23 -3.73 -0.80
N LEU A 114 1.28 -4.38 -1.97
CA LEU A 114 1.92 -3.89 -3.21
C LEU A 114 1.77 -2.37 -3.42
N ALA A 115 2.85 -1.68 -3.81
CA ALA A 115 2.79 -0.27 -4.18
C ALA A 115 2.24 -0.07 -5.60
N ILE A 116 1.95 1.17 -5.97
CA ILE A 116 1.22 1.47 -7.20
C ILE A 116 2.14 1.31 -8.41
N ASN A 117 1.71 0.47 -9.36
CA ASN A 117 2.44 -0.03 -10.54
C ASN A 117 3.43 -1.18 -10.31
N ASP A 118 3.57 -1.68 -9.07
CA ASP A 118 4.36 -2.89 -8.81
C ASP A 118 3.75 -4.10 -9.53
N VAL A 119 4.62 -5.01 -9.97
CA VAL A 119 4.29 -6.27 -10.65
C VAL A 119 5.08 -7.36 -9.94
N GLU A 120 4.40 -8.36 -9.41
CA GLU A 120 5.01 -9.38 -8.54
C GLU A 120 4.45 -10.78 -8.81
N GLY A 121 5.33 -11.77 -8.77
CA GLY A 121 4.98 -13.19 -8.86
C GLY A 121 4.49 -13.71 -7.50
N GLN A 122 3.41 -14.47 -7.50
CA GLN A 122 2.83 -15.02 -6.28
C GLN A 122 2.66 -16.54 -6.43
N ALA A 123 3.40 -17.29 -5.63
CA ALA A 123 3.30 -18.74 -5.54
C ALA A 123 2.18 -19.15 -4.56
N LEU A 124 1.47 -20.24 -4.89
CA LEU A 124 0.52 -20.88 -3.97
C LEU A 124 1.31 -21.69 -2.91
N GLY A 125 1.43 -21.20 -1.68
CA GLY A 125 2.27 -21.86 -0.67
C GLY A 125 2.32 -21.22 0.72
N GLY A 126 3.33 -21.62 1.49
CA GLY A 126 3.51 -21.26 2.91
C GLY A 126 3.12 -22.40 3.86
N GLU A 127 2.82 -22.08 5.12
CA GLU A 127 2.11 -23.04 6.00
C GLU A 127 0.69 -23.27 5.48
N ALA A 128 0.21 -24.51 5.59
CA ALA A 128 -1.16 -24.86 5.19
C ALA A 128 -2.19 -24.05 5.98
N ALA A 129 -3.16 -23.45 5.29
CA ALA A 129 -4.23 -22.72 5.94
C ALA A 129 -5.11 -23.71 6.73
N LEU A 130 -4.97 -23.72 8.06
CA LEU A 130 -5.67 -24.60 9.01
C LEU A 130 -7.20 -24.41 8.95
N ALA A 131 -7.82 -25.03 7.94
CA ALA A 131 -9.19 -24.81 7.47
C ALA A 131 -9.50 -23.32 7.22
N PRO A 132 -9.49 -22.81 5.96
CA PRO A 132 -9.85 -21.42 5.71
C PRO A 132 -11.23 -21.12 6.31
N TRP A 133 -11.31 -20.03 7.08
CA TRP A 133 -12.32 -19.68 8.08
C TRP A 133 -13.81 -19.89 7.76
N TRP A 134 -14.18 -20.03 6.49
CA TRP A 134 -15.53 -20.36 6.04
C TRP A 134 -15.88 -21.85 6.15
N ILE A 135 -14.89 -22.75 6.31
CA ILE A 135 -15.08 -24.20 6.54
C ILE A 135 -15.31 -24.51 8.03
N GLY A 136 -16.15 -23.73 8.72
CA GLY A 136 -16.90 -24.12 9.91
C GLY A 136 -16.19 -24.56 11.20
N VAL A 137 -14.85 -24.61 11.28
CA VAL A 137 -14.13 -25.06 12.49
C VAL A 137 -13.84 -23.89 13.44
N ALA A 138 -14.38 -23.95 14.66
CA ALA A 138 -14.18 -22.93 15.69
C ALA A 138 -12.78 -23.02 16.35
N ALA A 139 -11.73 -22.68 15.60
CA ALA A 139 -10.35 -22.66 16.08
C ALA A 139 -10.06 -21.42 16.95
N ALA A 140 -9.86 -21.63 18.25
CA ALA A 140 -9.41 -20.58 19.17
C ALA A 140 -7.93 -20.26 18.94
N GLY A 141 -7.66 -19.33 18.01
CA GLY A 141 -6.30 -18.88 17.69
C GLY A 141 -6.02 -18.58 16.22
N ALA A 142 -7.01 -18.22 15.41
CA ALA A 142 -6.82 -17.82 14.02
C ALA A 142 -5.82 -16.65 13.90
N ILE A 143 -4.61 -16.95 13.43
CA ILE A 143 -3.53 -15.98 13.23
C ILE A 143 -3.82 -15.22 11.93
N TRP A 144 -4.03 -13.90 12.01
CA TRP A 144 -4.36 -13.08 10.83
C TRP A 144 -3.11 -12.90 9.93
N PRO A 145 -3.25 -12.78 8.58
CA PRO A 145 -2.11 -12.79 7.66
C PRO A 145 -0.98 -11.78 7.98
N TRP A 146 -1.31 -10.57 8.43
CA TRP A 146 -0.35 -9.54 8.84
C TRP A 146 0.60 -9.92 10.00
N LEU A 147 0.34 -11.03 10.72
CA LEU A 147 1.26 -11.57 11.74
C LEU A 147 2.32 -12.53 11.16
N LEU A 148 2.10 -13.14 9.99
CA LEU A 148 3.10 -13.99 9.33
C LEU A 148 4.31 -13.17 8.84
N GLY A 149 4.07 -11.94 8.38
CA GLY A 149 5.12 -11.00 7.96
C GLY A 149 6.10 -10.58 9.08
N ALA A 150 5.82 -10.91 10.34
CA ALA A 150 6.74 -10.72 11.47
C ALA A 150 7.34 -12.04 12.01
N ALA A 151 6.91 -13.19 11.51
CA ALA A 151 7.27 -14.52 12.00
C ALA A 151 8.12 -15.36 11.02
N ALA A 152 8.21 -14.96 9.75
CA ALA A 152 8.89 -15.69 8.69
C ALA A 152 10.43 -15.78 8.82
N ILE A 153 11.05 -15.17 9.84
CA ILE A 153 12.50 -15.28 10.11
C ILE A 153 12.74 -15.54 11.61
N GLY A 154 13.16 -16.77 11.94
CA GLY A 154 13.63 -17.15 13.28
C GLY A 154 12.71 -18.12 14.01
N GLY A 155 13.17 -19.37 14.18
CA GLY A 155 12.41 -20.43 14.84
C GLY A 155 12.19 -20.23 16.34
N ILE A 156 11.34 -21.10 16.92
CA ILE A 156 10.86 -21.03 18.31
C ILE A 156 12.03 -21.10 19.32
N ALA A 157 12.48 -19.93 19.79
CA ALA A 157 13.55 -19.79 20.78
C ALA A 157 13.00 -19.21 22.09
N ALA A 158 12.70 -20.10 23.06
CA ALA A 158 12.32 -19.68 24.41
C ALA A 158 13.54 -19.08 25.15
N ALA A 159 13.56 -17.76 25.35
CA ALA A 159 14.61 -17.04 26.06
C ALA A 159 14.07 -16.46 27.39
N ALA A 160 14.75 -16.75 28.50
CA ALA A 160 14.31 -16.36 29.85
C ALA A 160 15.30 -15.39 30.52
N GLY A 161 14.80 -14.22 30.91
CA GLY A 161 15.50 -13.23 31.75
C GLY A 161 16.41 -12.24 30.99
N GLY A 162 16.54 -10.97 31.41
CA GLY A 162 15.81 -10.27 32.48
C GLY A 162 16.49 -8.95 32.90
N SER A 163 15.86 -8.20 33.82
CA SER A 163 16.30 -6.90 34.38
C SER A 163 16.16 -5.69 33.43
N SER A 164 15.67 -4.50 33.83
CA SER A 164 15.22 -4.00 35.15
C SER A 164 14.07 -2.98 35.07
N ASP A 165 13.11 -3.15 35.98
CA ASP A 165 12.35 -2.15 36.77
C ASP A 165 11.93 -0.79 36.16
N ASP A 166 10.63 -0.61 35.97
CA ASP A 166 9.81 0.24 36.86
C ASP A 166 8.37 -0.34 36.95
N SER A 167 7.55 0.05 37.95
CA SER A 167 6.23 -0.57 38.20
C SER A 167 5.29 0.22 39.11
N PRO A 168 3.96 0.14 38.88
CA PRO A 168 3.05 -0.02 40.02
C PRO A 168 1.84 -0.96 39.81
N ALA A 169 1.65 -1.83 40.82
CA ALA A 169 0.40 -2.49 41.26
C ALA A 169 -0.24 -3.64 40.41
N PRO A 170 -0.85 -4.66 41.06
CA PRO A 170 -1.33 -5.89 40.39
C PRO A 170 -2.84 -5.94 40.09
N ALA A 171 -3.20 -6.76 39.10
CA ALA A 171 -4.57 -7.22 38.82
C ALA A 171 -4.82 -8.64 39.43
N PRO A 172 -6.09 -9.08 39.62
CA PRO A 172 -6.41 -10.19 40.52
C PRO A 172 -6.27 -11.60 39.92
N ALA A 173 -6.26 -12.60 40.80
CA ALA A 173 -6.15 -14.02 40.45
C ALA A 173 -7.38 -14.57 39.71
N ALA A 174 -7.17 -15.60 38.89
CA ALA A 174 -8.21 -16.22 38.06
C ALA A 174 -9.32 -16.92 38.88
N PRO A 175 -10.60 -16.82 38.45
CA PRO A 175 -11.68 -17.62 39.00
C PRO A 175 -11.64 -19.07 38.47
N VAL A 176 -12.01 -20.02 39.33
CA VAL A 176 -12.15 -21.44 38.95
C VAL A 176 -13.49 -21.64 38.22
N ALA A 177 -13.48 -22.40 37.13
CA ALA A 177 -14.70 -22.72 36.38
C ALA A 177 -15.59 -23.74 37.14
N PRO A 178 -16.90 -23.48 37.28
CA PRO A 178 -17.88 -24.48 37.71
C PRO A 178 -18.38 -25.32 36.52
N VAL A 179 -19.05 -26.42 36.83
CA VAL A 179 -19.68 -27.35 35.87
C VAL A 179 -21.19 -27.14 35.89
N GLU A 180 -21.88 -27.49 34.79
CA GLU A 180 -23.18 -28.21 34.72
C GLU A 180 -24.22 -27.69 33.69
N GLU A 181 -24.87 -28.68 33.08
CA GLU A 181 -26.17 -28.74 32.40
C GLU A 181 -26.53 -27.85 31.19
N GLU A 182 -26.85 -28.54 30.11
CA GLU A 182 -27.73 -28.08 29.03
C GLU A 182 -29.14 -27.73 29.54
N LYS A 183 -29.81 -26.81 28.85
CA LYS A 183 -31.28 -26.84 28.71
C LYS A 183 -31.75 -26.11 27.46
N GLU A 184 -32.61 -26.79 26.71
CA GLU A 184 -33.19 -26.31 25.45
C GLU A 184 -34.12 -25.12 25.65
N GLU A 185 -34.34 -24.37 24.56
CA GLU A 185 -35.26 -23.24 24.51
C GLU A 185 -36.72 -23.64 24.75
N LYS A 186 -37.55 -22.66 25.13
CA LYS A 186 -39.01 -22.80 25.16
C LYS A 186 -39.69 -21.58 24.53
N PRO A 187 -40.59 -21.76 23.55
CA PRO A 187 -41.26 -20.64 22.88
C PRO A 187 -42.32 -19.95 23.77
N GLN A 188 -42.67 -18.75 23.33
CA GLN A 188 -43.46 -17.73 24.03
C GLN A 188 -44.98 -17.93 23.90
N GLY A 189 -45.76 -17.53 24.93
CA GLY A 189 -47.23 -17.51 24.87
C GLY A 189 -47.90 -17.05 26.17
N GLU A 190 -48.87 -16.15 26.06
CA GLU A 190 -49.61 -15.53 27.20
C GLU A 190 -50.90 -16.30 27.57
N GLY A 191 -51.49 -15.99 28.73
CA GLY A 191 -52.91 -16.26 29.02
C GLY A 191 -53.22 -16.61 30.48
N ASP A 192 -54.06 -15.81 31.15
CA ASP A 192 -54.43 -15.99 32.56
C ASP A 192 -55.95 -16.22 32.73
N GLY A 193 -56.35 -17.07 33.70
CA GLY A 193 -57.68 -16.99 34.34
C GLY A 193 -58.73 -18.11 34.13
N LYS A 194 -58.96 -18.88 35.22
CA LYS A 194 -60.28 -19.29 35.79
C LYS A 194 -61.16 -20.39 35.15
N ASP A 195 -61.13 -21.56 35.82
CA ASP A 195 -62.26 -22.17 36.57
C ASP A 195 -63.64 -22.44 35.89
N LYS A 196 -63.98 -23.74 35.66
CA LYS A 196 -65.31 -24.36 35.93
C LYS A 196 -65.41 -25.90 35.70
N THR A 197 -66.58 -26.47 36.00
CA THR A 197 -66.86 -27.90 36.31
C THR A 197 -67.46 -28.79 35.17
N PRO A 198 -67.47 -30.15 35.33
CA PRO A 198 -67.89 -31.18 34.33
C PRO A 198 -69.32 -31.77 34.60
N PRO A 199 -69.81 -32.94 34.06
CA PRO A 199 -69.35 -33.89 33.01
C PRO A 199 -70.36 -33.91 31.80
N PRO A 200 -71.05 -34.98 31.27
CA PRO A 200 -71.16 -36.47 31.47
C PRO A 200 -70.70 -37.36 30.26
N VAL A 201 -70.13 -38.58 30.41
CA VAL A 201 -70.69 -39.97 30.51
C VAL A 201 -71.29 -40.64 29.24
N THR A 202 -70.70 -41.78 28.82
CA THR A 202 -71.35 -42.98 28.19
C THR A 202 -70.41 -44.18 28.37
N GLU A 203 -70.52 -45.02 29.40
CA GLU A 203 -71.32 -46.26 29.53
C GLU A 203 -70.73 -47.57 28.95
N VAL A 204 -70.05 -48.26 29.88
CA VAL A 204 -69.64 -49.67 30.08
C VAL A 204 -70.77 -50.71 29.82
N PRO A 205 -70.47 -51.94 29.35
CA PRO A 205 -70.50 -53.19 30.18
C PRO A 205 -69.17 -54.02 30.04
N THR A 206 -68.53 -54.66 31.05
CA THR A 206 -68.86 -55.81 31.94
C THR A 206 -69.15 -57.14 31.21
N GLU A 207 -68.75 -58.36 31.64
CA GLU A 207 -68.42 -58.97 32.97
C GLU A 207 -67.09 -59.80 32.91
N ALA A 208 -66.33 -60.23 33.94
CA ALA A 208 -66.49 -60.56 35.39
C ALA A 208 -66.92 -62.03 35.70
N PRO A 209 -66.67 -62.63 36.91
CA PRO A 209 -65.42 -62.68 37.72
C PRO A 209 -65.14 -64.10 38.38
N VAL A 210 -64.34 -64.15 39.47
CA VAL A 210 -64.16 -65.26 40.47
C VAL A 210 -63.15 -66.38 40.06
N ARG A 211 -62.12 -66.80 40.85
CA ARG A 211 -62.00 -67.00 42.32
C ARG A 211 -60.57 -66.88 42.92
N GLU A 212 -60.54 -66.55 44.21
CA GLU A 212 -59.41 -66.37 45.16
C GLU A 212 -59.15 -67.62 46.06
N VAL A 213 -58.03 -67.87 46.77
CA VAL A 213 -56.59 -67.42 46.84
C VAL A 213 -55.75 -68.67 47.29
N PRO A 214 -54.38 -68.77 47.26
CA PRO A 214 -53.48 -68.10 48.25
C PRO A 214 -51.98 -67.83 47.91
N ALA A 215 -51.42 -66.85 48.63
CA ALA A 215 -50.00 -66.69 49.04
C ALA A 215 -48.89 -66.41 47.98
N TYR A 216 -47.78 -65.84 48.46
CA TYR A 216 -46.76 -65.10 47.69
C TYR A 216 -45.37 -65.74 47.75
N VAL A 217 -44.78 -65.99 46.58
CA VAL A 217 -43.32 -65.94 46.32
C VAL A 217 -43.12 -65.45 44.88
N GLN A 218 -42.21 -64.51 44.64
CA GLN A 218 -41.86 -64.10 43.27
C GLN A 218 -41.02 -65.19 42.56
N PRO A 219 -41.41 -65.65 41.35
CA PRO A 219 -40.51 -66.44 40.51
C PRO A 219 -39.41 -65.54 39.93
N LYS A 220 -38.15 -65.90 40.16
CA LYS A 220 -37.03 -65.36 39.38
C LYS A 220 -37.05 -65.93 37.96
N SER A 221 -36.67 -65.09 37.00
CA SER A 221 -36.13 -65.45 35.68
C SER A 221 -36.92 -66.47 34.84
N PRO A 222 -37.68 -66.03 33.83
CA PRO A 222 -37.78 -66.79 32.59
C PRO A 222 -36.43 -66.71 31.85
N ASN A 223 -35.85 -67.86 31.48
CA ASN A 223 -34.79 -67.88 30.47
C ASN A 223 -35.38 -67.49 29.11
N VAL A 224 -34.70 -66.62 28.37
CA VAL A 224 -34.88 -66.47 26.93
C VAL A 224 -33.56 -66.86 26.27
N THR A 225 -33.61 -67.87 25.40
CA THR A 225 -32.45 -68.46 24.74
C THR A 225 -32.23 -67.86 23.36
N THR A 226 -30.97 -67.53 23.06
CA THR A 226 -30.38 -67.58 21.71
C THR A 226 -31.22 -67.00 20.55
N ALA A 227 -31.31 -65.68 20.45
CA ALA A 227 -31.26 -64.93 19.18
C ALA A 227 -31.56 -63.43 19.43
N ASP A 228 -30.54 -62.64 19.74
CA ASP A 228 -30.55 -61.21 19.41
C ASP A 228 -29.15 -60.82 18.95
N ARG A 229 -29.02 -60.43 17.67
CA ARG A 229 -27.73 -60.12 17.04
C ARG A 229 -27.52 -58.61 17.08
N ALA A 230 -26.72 -58.14 18.04
CA ALA A 230 -26.10 -56.84 17.91
C ALA A 230 -25.19 -56.84 16.67
N GLN A 231 -25.45 -55.93 15.73
CA GLN A 231 -24.67 -55.78 14.51
C GLN A 231 -23.40 -54.98 14.84
N GLU A 232 -22.30 -55.66 15.11
CA GLU A 232 -21.04 -55.07 15.54
C GLU A 232 -20.41 -54.21 14.42
N HIS A 233 -20.48 -52.87 14.57
CA HIS A 233 -19.67 -51.95 13.77
C HIS A 233 -18.23 -51.98 14.28
N VAL A 234 -17.44 -52.94 13.76
CA VAL A 234 -15.98 -52.98 13.97
C VAL A 234 -15.33 -52.07 12.93
N GLY A 235 -15.22 -50.79 13.26
CA GLY A 235 -14.41 -49.85 12.49
C GLY A 235 -12.94 -50.08 12.75
N ILE A 236 -12.26 -50.83 11.86
CA ILE A 236 -10.79 -50.80 11.81
C ILE A 236 -10.40 -49.47 11.17
N VAL A 237 -9.46 -48.75 11.78
CA VAL A 237 -8.79 -47.62 11.15
C VAL A 237 -7.33 -48.01 10.85
N PRO A 238 -7.05 -48.65 9.69
CA PRO A 238 -5.81 -48.35 8.98
C PRO A 238 -5.87 -46.88 8.52
N PRO A 239 -4.74 -46.20 8.33
CA PRO A 239 -4.73 -44.92 7.62
C PRO A 239 -5.29 -45.13 6.20
N THR A 240 -6.41 -44.48 5.88
CA THR A 240 -7.05 -44.59 4.58
C THR A 240 -6.32 -43.74 3.54
N LYS A 241 -5.71 -44.38 2.54
CA LYS A 241 -5.63 -43.84 1.18
C LYS A 241 -6.71 -44.53 0.33
N ASP A 242 -7.27 -43.80 -0.63
CA ASP A 242 -8.44 -44.23 -1.42
C ASP A 242 -8.16 -45.41 -2.36
N GLY A 243 -9.20 -46.21 -2.63
CA GLY A 243 -9.25 -47.15 -3.76
C GLY A 243 -9.65 -48.60 -3.47
N ASP A 244 -9.89 -49.37 -4.54
CA ASP A 244 -10.27 -50.81 -4.55
C ASP A 244 -9.10 -51.77 -4.15
N GLN A 245 -8.11 -51.30 -3.39
CA GLN A 245 -6.93 -52.06 -2.98
C GLN A 245 -6.92 -52.24 -1.44
N PRO A 246 -6.41 -53.37 -0.91
CA PRO A 246 -6.16 -53.49 0.52
C PRO A 246 -5.06 -52.49 0.94
N PRO A 247 -5.17 -51.84 2.12
CA PRO A 247 -4.17 -50.89 2.58
C PRO A 247 -2.82 -51.59 2.82
N VAL A 248 -1.75 -50.91 2.43
CA VAL A 248 -0.37 -51.25 2.80
C VAL A 248 0.03 -50.35 3.96
N ILE A 249 0.69 -50.91 4.97
CA ILE A 249 1.13 -50.21 6.20
C ILE A 249 2.57 -50.58 6.54
N ASN A 250 3.25 -49.70 7.28
CA ASN A 250 4.61 -49.91 7.78
C ASN A 250 4.76 -49.90 9.32
N ASP A 251 3.66 -50.05 10.05
CA ASP A 251 3.67 -50.33 11.49
C ASP A 251 3.61 -51.85 11.70
N ASP A 252 4.67 -52.44 12.26
CA ASP A 252 4.74 -53.87 12.60
C ASP A 252 4.03 -54.23 13.93
N THR A 253 3.50 -53.22 14.62
CA THR A 253 2.69 -53.33 15.84
C THR A 253 1.27 -52.75 15.69
N PRO A 254 0.54 -53.01 14.58
CA PRO A 254 -0.66 -52.26 14.22
C PRO A 254 -1.72 -52.28 15.33
N THR A 255 -2.36 -51.14 15.54
CA THR A 255 -3.39 -50.97 16.57
C THR A 255 -4.78 -51.30 16.02
N PHE A 256 -5.45 -52.28 16.64
CA PHE A 256 -6.83 -52.63 16.35
C PHE A 256 -7.76 -51.98 17.38
N SER A 257 -8.84 -51.38 16.92
CA SER A 257 -9.86 -50.74 17.75
C SER A 257 -11.27 -51.06 17.26
N GLY A 258 -12.27 -50.68 18.05
CA GLY A 258 -13.68 -50.80 17.69
C GLY A 258 -14.61 -50.64 18.89
N ASN A 259 -15.85 -51.08 18.72
CA ASN A 259 -16.86 -51.07 19.77
C ASN A 259 -17.37 -52.47 20.10
N ALA A 260 -17.94 -52.64 21.29
CA ALA A 260 -18.65 -53.83 21.72
C ALA A 260 -19.71 -53.47 22.78
N LEU A 261 -20.88 -54.12 22.71
CA LEU A 261 -22.08 -53.70 23.45
C LEU A 261 -21.99 -53.82 24.98
N ILE A 262 -21.09 -54.64 25.52
CA ILE A 262 -21.07 -54.98 26.95
C ILE A 262 -19.67 -54.76 27.54
N PRO A 263 -19.47 -53.71 28.37
CA PRO A 263 -18.22 -53.47 29.08
C PRO A 263 -17.72 -54.66 29.91
N GLY A 264 -16.41 -54.75 30.07
CA GLY A 264 -15.74 -55.81 30.84
C GLY A 264 -15.71 -57.18 30.15
N HIS A 265 -16.19 -57.30 28.90
CA HIS A 265 -15.99 -58.50 28.07
C HIS A 265 -14.57 -58.53 27.49
N VAL A 266 -14.08 -59.72 27.14
CA VAL A 266 -12.74 -59.91 26.56
C VAL A 266 -12.86 -59.93 25.05
N VAL A 267 -12.23 -58.98 24.37
CA VAL A 267 -12.09 -58.98 22.91
C VAL A 267 -10.83 -59.74 22.56
N THR A 268 -10.92 -60.68 21.62
CA THR A 268 -9.79 -61.40 21.03
C THR A 268 -9.71 -61.07 19.56
N VAL A 269 -8.63 -60.39 19.16
CA VAL A 269 -8.27 -60.14 17.76
C VAL A 269 -7.24 -61.19 17.36
N THR A 270 -7.54 -62.01 16.35
CA THR A 270 -6.60 -62.97 15.78
C THR A 270 -6.21 -62.50 14.38
N VAL A 271 -4.93 -62.16 14.22
CA VAL A 271 -4.34 -61.71 12.95
C VAL A 271 -3.62 -62.89 12.31
N THR A 272 -4.00 -63.27 11.09
CA THR A 272 -3.48 -64.44 10.38
C THR A 272 -2.73 -64.02 9.12
N HIS A 273 -1.47 -64.43 9.02
CA HIS A 273 -0.61 -64.23 7.85
C HIS A 273 -1.11 -65.09 6.67
N GLY A 274 -1.32 -64.48 5.51
CA GLY A 274 -1.97 -65.09 4.34
C GLY A 274 -1.21 -66.30 3.78
N GLU A 275 0.10 -66.17 3.57
CA GLU A 275 0.91 -67.25 3.00
C GLU A 275 1.25 -68.38 3.98
N THR A 276 1.69 -68.04 5.20
CA THR A 276 2.20 -69.02 6.17
C THR A 276 1.11 -69.65 7.04
N GLY A 277 -0.08 -69.02 7.11
CA GLY A 277 -1.17 -69.42 8.00
C GLY A 277 -0.89 -69.18 9.49
N VAL A 278 0.26 -68.63 9.85
CA VAL A 278 0.61 -68.32 11.25
C VAL A 278 -0.35 -67.26 11.78
N SER A 279 -0.88 -67.49 12.97
CA SER A 279 -1.90 -66.66 13.60
C SER A 279 -1.40 -66.09 14.92
N TYR A 280 -1.59 -64.79 15.09
CA TYR A 280 -1.13 -63.96 16.19
C TYR A 280 -2.38 -63.44 16.94
N PRO A 281 -2.78 -64.11 18.04
CA PRO A 281 -3.90 -63.67 18.87
C PRO A 281 -3.45 -62.63 19.91
N VAL A 282 -4.17 -61.51 19.99
CA VAL A 282 -4.02 -60.49 21.02
C VAL A 282 -5.37 -60.19 21.68
N THR A 283 -5.37 -59.83 22.96
CA THR A 283 -6.59 -59.66 23.76
C THR A 283 -6.65 -58.34 24.49
N THR A 284 -7.84 -57.73 24.54
CA THR A 284 -8.14 -56.52 25.32
C THR A 284 -9.50 -56.63 26.02
N ILE A 285 -9.88 -55.62 26.79
CA ILE A 285 -11.14 -55.58 27.54
C ILE A 285 -11.98 -54.39 27.06
N VAL A 286 -13.28 -54.61 26.87
CA VAL A 286 -14.23 -53.55 26.52
C VAL A 286 -14.29 -52.52 27.65
N LYS A 287 -13.94 -51.27 27.34
CA LYS A 287 -13.92 -50.12 28.26
C LYS A 287 -15.37 -49.75 28.71
N PRO A 288 -15.57 -48.99 29.80
CA PRO A 288 -16.91 -48.65 30.30
C PRO A 288 -17.82 -47.91 29.32
N ASP A 289 -17.23 -47.22 28.34
CA ASP A 289 -17.90 -46.51 27.24
C ASP A 289 -18.29 -47.41 26.05
N GLY A 290 -17.96 -48.71 26.09
CA GLY A 290 -18.21 -49.65 25.00
C GLY A 290 -17.16 -49.62 23.88
N THR A 291 -16.06 -48.87 24.02
CA THR A 291 -14.91 -48.91 23.10
C THR A 291 -13.92 -50.01 23.50
N TRP A 292 -13.07 -50.44 22.56
CA TRP A 292 -11.91 -51.28 22.84
C TRP A 292 -10.76 -50.96 21.89
N GLU A 293 -9.55 -51.33 22.31
CA GLU A 293 -8.30 -50.94 21.67
C GLU A 293 -7.19 -51.92 22.06
N VAL A 294 -6.35 -52.33 21.11
CA VAL A 294 -5.25 -53.29 21.33
C VAL A 294 -4.12 -53.12 20.31
N VAL A 295 -2.89 -52.99 20.81
CA VAL A 295 -1.66 -52.91 20.01
C VAL A 295 -1.14 -54.34 19.78
N MET A 296 -0.80 -54.71 18.54
CA MET A 296 -0.28 -56.05 18.24
C MET A 296 1.07 -56.33 18.91
N LYS A 297 1.18 -57.48 19.58
CA LYS A 297 2.44 -58.02 20.14
C LYS A 297 2.45 -59.56 20.05
N PRO A 298 3.56 -60.21 19.63
CA PRO A 298 4.81 -59.60 19.16
C PRO A 298 4.62 -58.85 17.84
N ASN A 299 5.65 -58.10 17.45
CA ASN A 299 5.77 -57.49 16.13
C ASN A 299 5.49 -58.53 15.02
N LEU A 300 4.74 -58.11 14.00
CA LEU A 300 4.38 -58.95 12.87
C LEU A 300 5.50 -58.93 11.82
N PRO A 301 5.89 -60.07 11.24
CA PRO A 301 6.74 -60.06 10.03
C PRO A 301 5.96 -59.51 8.84
N GLU A 302 6.69 -58.97 7.86
CA GLU A 302 6.14 -58.49 6.58
C GLU A 302 5.31 -59.56 5.86
N GLY A 303 4.31 -59.11 5.10
CA GLY A 303 3.43 -59.98 4.31
C GLY A 303 1.97 -59.55 4.31
N THR A 304 1.14 -60.35 3.64
CA THR A 304 -0.33 -60.14 3.61
C THR A 304 -1.00 -60.71 4.85
N TYR A 305 -2.02 -60.01 5.36
CA TYR A 305 -2.73 -60.35 6.58
C TYR A 305 -4.24 -60.28 6.44
N THR A 306 -4.93 -61.07 7.28
CA THR A 306 -6.37 -60.96 7.55
C THR A 306 -6.60 -61.00 9.05
N SER A 307 -7.65 -60.34 9.55
CA SER A 307 -8.00 -60.37 10.97
C SER A 307 -9.40 -60.97 11.21
N THR A 308 -9.56 -61.57 12.39
CA THR A 308 -10.86 -62.02 12.91
C THR A 308 -11.00 -61.57 14.37
N ILE A 309 -12.16 -61.02 14.71
CA ILE A 309 -12.45 -60.45 16.02
C ILE A 309 -13.58 -61.27 16.65
N THR A 310 -13.43 -61.61 17.94
CA THR A 310 -14.46 -62.27 18.75
C THR A 310 -14.54 -61.62 20.12
N VAL A 311 -15.73 -61.62 20.72
CA VAL A 311 -15.98 -61.08 22.06
C VAL A 311 -16.46 -62.20 22.98
N THR A 312 -15.84 -62.36 24.14
CA THR A 312 -16.13 -63.45 25.10
C THR A 312 -16.55 -62.89 26.46
N ASP A 313 -17.63 -63.44 27.03
CA ASP A 313 -18.05 -63.16 28.40
C ASP A 313 -17.16 -63.94 29.39
N PRO A 314 -16.35 -63.26 30.24
CA PRO A 314 -15.48 -63.91 31.21
C PRO A 314 -16.24 -64.63 32.35
N LYS A 315 -17.56 -64.48 32.47
CA LYS A 315 -18.39 -65.12 33.51
C LYS A 315 -19.00 -66.45 33.04
N THR A 316 -19.46 -66.54 31.79
CA THR A 316 -20.07 -67.75 31.22
C THR A 316 -19.16 -68.52 30.26
N GLY A 317 -18.13 -67.88 29.71
CA GLY A 317 -17.28 -68.46 28.66
C GLY A 317 -17.96 -68.54 27.28
N ALA A 318 -19.08 -67.83 27.08
CA ALA A 318 -19.73 -67.71 25.77
C ALA A 318 -18.99 -66.69 24.90
N THR A 319 -18.80 -67.01 23.62
CA THR A 319 -18.08 -66.19 22.61
C THR A 319 -19.02 -65.83 21.45
N SER A 320 -18.85 -64.65 20.86
CA SER A 320 -19.58 -64.20 19.67
C SER A 320 -19.14 -64.95 18.40
N GLU A 321 -19.94 -64.82 17.33
CA GLU A 321 -19.54 -65.25 15.99
C GLU A 321 -18.36 -64.39 15.49
N PRO A 322 -17.35 -64.95 14.80
CA PRO A 322 -16.19 -64.18 14.37
C PRO A 322 -16.54 -63.10 13.34
N THR A 323 -16.29 -61.84 13.69
CA THR A 323 -16.32 -60.70 12.76
C THR A 323 -15.00 -60.69 11.97
N LYS A 324 -15.07 -60.80 10.65
CA LYS A 324 -13.87 -60.72 9.78
C LYS A 324 -13.52 -59.26 9.49
N GLY A 325 -12.26 -58.90 9.68
CA GLY A 325 -11.72 -57.60 9.30
C GLY A 325 -11.23 -57.52 7.85
N ASN A 326 -10.92 -56.30 7.40
CA ASN A 326 -10.33 -56.06 6.09
C ASN A 326 -8.93 -56.70 5.99
N PRO A 327 -8.55 -57.24 4.82
CA PRO A 327 -7.16 -57.61 4.56
C PRO A 327 -6.27 -56.37 4.49
N PHE A 328 -4.99 -56.53 4.85
CA PHE A 328 -3.95 -55.50 4.71
C PHE A 328 -2.62 -56.15 4.36
N THR A 329 -1.65 -55.35 3.89
CA THR A 329 -0.26 -55.77 3.70
C THR A 329 0.63 -55.01 4.68
N LEU A 330 1.53 -55.71 5.36
CA LEU A 330 2.59 -55.10 6.15
C LEU A 330 3.89 -55.13 5.34
N ASP A 331 4.47 -53.95 5.11
CA ASP A 331 5.76 -53.76 4.45
C ASP A 331 6.56 -52.71 5.23
N THR A 332 7.74 -53.07 5.71
CA THR A 332 8.59 -52.24 6.59
C THR A 332 9.96 -51.95 5.96
N THR A 333 10.16 -52.33 4.69
CA THR A 333 11.45 -52.30 4.02
C THR A 333 11.56 -51.07 3.12
N PRO A 334 12.40 -50.07 3.45
CA PRO A 334 12.57 -48.89 2.60
C PRO A 334 13.17 -49.21 1.23
N PRO A 335 12.85 -48.42 0.19
CA PRO A 335 13.55 -48.48 -1.09
C PRO A 335 15.06 -48.36 -0.92
N ALA A 336 15.82 -49.22 -1.59
CA ALA A 336 17.28 -49.16 -1.61
C ALA A 336 17.77 -47.96 -2.43
N THR A 337 18.92 -47.38 -2.08
CA THR A 337 19.46 -46.20 -2.76
C THR A 337 19.97 -46.46 -4.20
N ASP A 338 19.97 -47.71 -4.65
CA ASP A 338 20.21 -48.14 -6.03
C ASP A 338 18.93 -48.56 -6.79
N SER A 339 17.74 -48.48 -6.18
CA SER A 339 16.46 -48.71 -6.88
C SER A 339 16.05 -47.54 -7.78
N PHE A 340 16.59 -46.34 -7.52
CA PHE A 340 16.33 -45.12 -8.28
C PHE A 340 17.62 -44.46 -8.77
N THR A 341 17.50 -43.66 -9.83
CA THR A 341 18.57 -42.81 -10.36
C THR A 341 18.02 -41.42 -10.67
N PHE A 342 18.88 -40.41 -10.70
CA PHE A 342 18.50 -39.05 -11.07
C PHE A 342 19.60 -38.32 -11.84
N THR A 343 19.17 -37.31 -12.59
CA THR A 343 19.96 -36.26 -13.24
C THR A 343 19.26 -34.94 -13.03
N ALA A 344 20.01 -33.87 -12.77
CA ALA A 344 19.49 -32.51 -12.72
C ALA A 344 19.90 -31.76 -14.01
N THR A 345 19.02 -30.92 -14.54
CA THR A 345 19.25 -30.18 -15.80
C THR A 345 18.88 -28.71 -15.69
N ASP A 346 19.75 -27.87 -16.25
CA ASP A 346 19.48 -26.47 -16.60
C ASP A 346 18.80 -26.47 -17.98
N ASP A 347 17.60 -25.91 -18.03
CA ASP A 347 16.78 -25.75 -19.23
C ASP A 347 16.62 -24.27 -19.65
N PHE A 348 17.28 -23.32 -18.99
CA PHE A 348 17.11 -21.87 -19.18
C PHE A 348 18.24 -21.19 -20.00
N GLY A 349 18.11 -19.88 -20.23
CA GLY A 349 19.15 -19.05 -20.83
C GLY A 349 19.79 -19.59 -22.12
N THR A 350 21.12 -19.63 -22.15
CA THR A 350 21.92 -20.01 -23.33
C THR A 350 22.88 -21.19 -23.11
N VAL A 351 23.05 -21.67 -21.87
CA VAL A 351 24.04 -22.71 -21.49
C VAL A 351 23.34 -23.93 -20.87
N LYS A 352 22.34 -24.45 -21.58
CA LYS A 352 21.49 -25.56 -21.16
C LYS A 352 22.24 -26.90 -21.10
N GLY A 353 21.92 -27.76 -20.13
CA GLY A 353 22.50 -29.10 -20.04
C GLY A 353 22.39 -29.76 -18.65
N GLU A 354 23.16 -30.83 -18.45
CA GLU A 354 23.25 -31.54 -17.16
C GLU A 354 24.02 -30.71 -16.12
N ILE A 355 23.43 -30.53 -14.93
CA ILE A 355 24.00 -29.77 -13.82
C ILE A 355 25.04 -30.63 -13.10
N ALA A 356 26.31 -30.49 -13.50
CA ALA A 356 27.43 -31.11 -12.80
C ALA A 356 27.68 -30.47 -11.44
N ASP A 357 28.31 -31.19 -10.50
CA ASP A 357 28.64 -30.65 -9.18
C ASP A 357 29.56 -29.41 -9.26
N LYS A 358 29.11 -28.33 -8.60
CA LYS A 358 29.67 -26.97 -8.59
C LYS A 358 29.55 -26.22 -9.93
N SER A 359 28.53 -26.53 -10.72
CA SER A 359 28.14 -25.71 -11.87
C SER A 359 27.52 -24.37 -11.42
N ILE A 360 27.66 -23.36 -12.29
CA ILE A 360 26.89 -22.12 -12.24
C ILE A 360 25.82 -22.23 -13.34
N ILE A 361 24.59 -21.88 -13.01
CA ILE A 361 23.41 -21.98 -13.90
C ILE A 361 22.58 -20.69 -13.83
N ASP A 362 21.83 -20.40 -14.90
CA ASP A 362 20.86 -19.28 -14.91
C ASP A 362 19.39 -19.74 -14.69
N ASP A 363 19.15 -21.06 -14.73
CA ASP A 363 17.86 -21.69 -14.42
C ASP A 363 17.50 -21.64 -12.91
N ARG A 364 16.47 -20.85 -12.57
CA ARG A 364 15.90 -20.74 -11.21
C ARG A 364 14.89 -21.85 -10.86
N THR A 365 14.65 -22.76 -11.80
CA THR A 365 13.60 -23.79 -11.82
C THR A 365 14.10 -25.19 -12.19
N PRO A 366 15.34 -25.61 -11.82
CA PRO A 366 16.00 -26.76 -12.44
C PRO A 366 15.22 -28.07 -12.33
N THR A 367 15.06 -28.75 -13.47
CA THR A 367 14.37 -30.04 -13.57
C THR A 367 15.26 -31.17 -13.03
N PHE A 368 14.70 -31.99 -12.14
CA PHE A 368 15.27 -33.28 -11.73
C PHE A 368 14.46 -34.41 -12.39
N SER A 369 15.14 -35.34 -13.05
CA SER A 369 14.50 -36.46 -13.76
C SER A 369 15.30 -37.75 -13.62
N GLY A 370 14.65 -38.91 -13.82
CA GLY A 370 15.35 -40.19 -13.69
C GLY A 370 14.50 -41.45 -13.78
N LYS A 371 14.95 -42.50 -13.09
CA LYS A 371 14.29 -43.82 -12.99
C LYS A 371 14.02 -44.20 -11.53
N GLY A 372 13.05 -45.10 -11.30
CA GLY A 372 12.73 -45.65 -9.97
C GLY A 372 11.77 -46.85 -10.05
N THR A 373 11.27 -47.32 -8.91
CA THR A 373 10.20 -48.32 -8.84
C THR A 373 8.85 -47.69 -9.15
N PRO A 374 8.03 -48.20 -10.10
CA PRO A 374 6.70 -47.67 -10.38
C PRO A 374 5.82 -47.56 -9.14
N GLY A 375 5.27 -46.37 -8.87
CA GLY A 375 4.45 -46.08 -7.69
C GLY A 375 5.22 -45.52 -6.47
N ASP A 376 6.55 -45.56 -6.45
CA ASP A 376 7.34 -44.84 -5.44
C ASP A 376 7.14 -43.32 -5.60
N THR A 377 7.17 -42.58 -4.50
CA THR A 377 7.23 -41.12 -4.49
C THR A 377 8.68 -40.66 -4.33
N ILE A 378 9.23 -40.01 -5.35
CA ILE A 378 10.54 -39.36 -5.26
C ILE A 378 10.36 -37.98 -4.61
N THR A 379 11.20 -37.68 -3.63
CA THR A 379 11.31 -36.36 -3.00
C THR A 379 12.70 -35.79 -3.25
N ILE A 380 12.76 -34.57 -3.76
CA ILE A 380 13.99 -33.81 -3.99
C ILE A 380 14.00 -32.66 -2.97
N THR A 381 15.08 -32.54 -2.21
CA THR A 381 15.29 -31.46 -1.25
C THR A 381 16.52 -30.66 -1.65
N VAL A 382 16.37 -29.34 -1.80
CA VAL A 382 17.42 -28.41 -2.19
C VAL A 382 17.58 -27.36 -1.10
N THR A 383 18.78 -27.20 -0.57
CA THR A 383 19.08 -26.36 0.60
C THR A 383 20.18 -25.35 0.29
N ASP A 384 19.93 -24.09 0.62
CA ASP A 384 20.93 -23.02 0.52
C ASP A 384 22.11 -23.32 1.47
N VAL A 385 23.33 -23.28 0.93
CA VAL A 385 24.57 -23.64 1.64
C VAL A 385 24.98 -22.55 2.63
N ASN A 386 24.56 -21.30 2.41
CA ASN A 386 24.84 -20.15 3.28
C ASN A 386 23.72 -19.92 4.30
N ASP A 387 22.47 -20.22 3.95
CA ASP A 387 21.31 -20.16 4.84
C ASP A 387 20.55 -21.51 4.89
N PRO A 388 20.98 -22.45 5.75
CA PRO A 388 20.32 -23.75 5.89
C PRO A 388 18.87 -23.74 6.40
N SER A 389 18.28 -22.56 6.68
CA SER A 389 16.84 -22.45 6.92
C SER A 389 16.03 -22.42 5.61
N LYS A 390 16.64 -22.02 4.49
CA LYS A 390 16.03 -21.98 3.16
C LYS A 390 16.10 -23.35 2.50
N VAL A 391 15.01 -24.10 2.64
CA VAL A 391 14.86 -25.46 2.11
C VAL A 391 13.69 -25.51 1.13
N PHE A 392 14.01 -25.82 -0.13
CA PHE A 392 13.06 -26.01 -1.22
C PHE A 392 12.83 -27.52 -1.39
N THR A 393 11.58 -27.95 -1.62
CA THR A 393 11.25 -29.38 -1.78
C THR A 393 10.29 -29.60 -2.94
N ALA A 394 10.65 -30.51 -3.84
CA ALA A 394 9.81 -30.97 -4.94
C ALA A 394 9.49 -32.47 -4.78
N LYS A 395 8.35 -32.91 -5.30
CA LYS A 395 7.90 -34.31 -5.22
C LYS A 395 7.24 -34.78 -6.51
N THR A 396 7.41 -36.05 -6.84
CA THR A 396 6.75 -36.68 -8.00
C THR A 396 6.61 -38.19 -7.79
N VAL A 397 5.69 -38.82 -8.49
CA VAL A 397 5.47 -40.28 -8.43
C VAL A 397 6.10 -40.92 -9.66
N VAL A 398 6.77 -42.05 -9.47
CA VAL A 398 7.35 -42.84 -10.56
C VAL A 398 6.25 -43.49 -11.40
N ASP A 399 6.29 -43.27 -12.72
CA ASP A 399 5.31 -43.80 -13.66
C ASP A 399 5.39 -45.32 -13.89
N ALA A 400 4.41 -45.86 -14.63
CA ALA A 400 4.32 -47.29 -14.92
C ALA A 400 5.47 -47.87 -15.77
N ASP A 401 6.21 -47.02 -16.50
CA ASP A 401 7.40 -47.36 -17.27
C ASP A 401 8.71 -47.08 -16.46
N GLY A 402 8.56 -46.72 -15.18
CA GLY A 402 9.63 -46.47 -14.22
C GLY A 402 10.31 -45.11 -14.35
N ASN A 403 9.79 -44.15 -15.12
CA ASN A 403 10.35 -42.79 -15.24
C ASN A 403 9.78 -41.84 -14.18
N TRP A 404 10.47 -40.73 -13.95
CA TRP A 404 9.93 -39.58 -13.24
C TRP A 404 10.65 -38.29 -13.67
N SER A 405 9.98 -37.14 -13.48
CA SER A 405 10.53 -35.80 -13.70
C SER A 405 9.77 -34.79 -12.84
N VAL A 406 10.46 -33.78 -12.31
CA VAL A 406 9.87 -32.66 -11.56
C VAL A 406 10.84 -31.48 -11.44
N ASP A 407 10.31 -30.26 -11.43
CA ASP A 407 11.07 -29.02 -11.35
C ASP A 407 11.21 -28.55 -9.89
N VAL A 408 12.40 -28.11 -9.48
CA VAL A 408 12.59 -27.46 -8.17
C VAL A 408 12.40 -25.96 -8.37
N ARG A 409 11.19 -25.46 -8.11
CA ARG A 409 10.80 -24.09 -8.44
C ARG A 409 11.28 -23.03 -7.46
N THR A 410 11.36 -21.80 -7.98
CA THR A 410 11.56 -20.54 -7.25
C THR A 410 12.83 -20.51 -6.39
N LEU A 411 13.95 -21.02 -6.90
CA LEU A 411 15.25 -20.83 -6.24
C LEU A 411 15.65 -19.35 -6.27
N ASN A 412 16.38 -18.91 -5.24
CA ASN A 412 16.85 -17.52 -5.11
C ASN A 412 18.03 -17.25 -6.05
N PRO A 413 18.10 -16.05 -6.67
CA PRO A 413 19.26 -15.66 -7.45
C PRO A 413 20.48 -15.39 -6.54
N ASN A 414 21.68 -15.60 -7.08
CA ASN A 414 22.97 -15.38 -6.42
C ASN A 414 23.19 -16.25 -5.16
N ALA A 415 22.54 -17.41 -5.09
CA ALA A 415 22.62 -18.37 -3.99
C ALA A 415 23.23 -19.70 -4.45
N THR A 416 23.97 -20.36 -3.54
CA THR A 416 24.57 -21.67 -3.77
C THR A 416 23.77 -22.73 -3.03
N TYR A 417 23.35 -23.76 -3.76
CA TYR A 417 22.45 -24.81 -3.32
C TYR A 417 23.14 -26.17 -3.30
N SER A 418 22.69 -27.02 -2.37
CA SER A 418 23.04 -28.44 -2.32
C SER A 418 21.75 -29.28 -2.41
N SER A 419 21.77 -30.32 -3.23
CA SER A 419 20.59 -31.16 -3.51
C SER A 419 20.69 -32.56 -2.91
N LYS A 420 19.55 -33.14 -2.56
CA LYS A 420 19.39 -34.53 -2.08
C LYS A 420 18.11 -35.14 -2.63
N VAL A 421 18.11 -36.46 -2.80
CA VAL A 421 16.96 -37.22 -3.32
C VAL A 421 16.70 -38.44 -2.43
N THR A 422 15.43 -38.70 -2.12
CA THR A 422 14.93 -39.92 -1.46
C THR A 422 13.76 -40.52 -2.22
N ALA A 423 13.60 -41.84 -2.16
CA ALA A 423 12.40 -42.53 -2.61
C ALA A 423 11.56 -42.99 -1.40
N THR A 424 10.24 -42.84 -1.48
CA THR A 424 9.28 -43.33 -0.49
C THR A 424 8.31 -44.31 -1.16
N ASP A 425 8.17 -45.51 -0.62
CA ASP A 425 7.30 -46.54 -1.18
C ASP A 425 5.79 -46.26 -0.92
N PRO A 426 4.86 -47.06 -1.48
CA PRO A 426 3.43 -46.94 -1.19
C PRO A 426 3.02 -47.22 0.26
N ALA A 427 3.86 -47.89 1.07
CA ALA A 427 3.63 -48.16 2.48
C ALA A 427 4.02 -46.99 3.41
N GLY A 428 4.88 -46.09 2.92
CA GLY A 428 5.44 -44.94 3.64
C GLY A 428 6.90 -45.10 4.08
N ASN A 429 7.59 -46.19 3.73
CA ASN A 429 9.00 -46.37 4.04
C ASN A 429 9.87 -45.51 3.12
N THR A 430 10.85 -44.79 3.68
CA THR A 430 11.67 -43.82 2.93
C THR A 430 13.15 -44.22 2.96
N SER A 431 13.79 -44.17 1.79
CA SER A 431 15.19 -44.53 1.59
C SER A 431 16.18 -43.68 2.40
N GLU A 432 17.43 -44.12 2.50
CA GLU A 432 18.51 -43.17 2.78
C GLU A 432 18.59 -42.09 1.69
N ALA A 433 19.08 -40.89 2.03
CA ALA A 433 19.17 -39.77 1.10
C ALA A 433 20.44 -39.84 0.25
N VAL A 434 20.29 -39.84 -1.07
CA VAL A 434 21.40 -39.74 -2.02
C VAL A 434 21.69 -38.26 -2.27
N ASN A 435 22.95 -37.84 -2.17
CA ASN A 435 23.35 -36.45 -2.46
C ASN A 435 23.44 -36.24 -3.97
N GLY A 436 22.83 -35.16 -4.46
CA GLY A 436 22.95 -34.67 -5.83
C GLY A 436 24.04 -33.61 -5.99
N PRO A 437 24.06 -32.88 -7.12
CA PRO A 437 25.01 -31.80 -7.34
C PRO A 437 24.82 -30.66 -6.33
N THR A 438 25.94 -30.02 -5.98
CA THR A 438 25.96 -28.61 -5.55
C THR A 438 25.88 -27.74 -6.80
N PHE A 439 25.20 -26.60 -6.77
CA PHE A 439 25.18 -25.64 -7.89
C PHE A 439 24.92 -24.21 -7.40
N THR A 440 25.28 -23.22 -8.19
CA THR A 440 25.02 -21.79 -7.89
C THR A 440 24.07 -21.23 -8.93
N ILE A 441 22.99 -20.59 -8.48
CA ILE A 441 22.18 -19.73 -9.33
C ILE A 441 22.91 -18.40 -9.47
N GLU A 442 23.36 -18.04 -10.67
CA GLU A 442 23.70 -16.66 -11.01
C GLU A 442 22.64 -16.16 -11.97
N ASP A 443 21.99 -15.04 -11.65
CA ASP A 443 20.96 -14.49 -12.54
C ASP A 443 21.62 -13.76 -13.73
N LEU A 444 22.04 -14.55 -14.74
CA LEU A 444 22.64 -14.03 -15.97
C LEU A 444 21.64 -13.23 -16.83
N ASN A 445 20.36 -13.25 -16.46
CA ASN A 445 19.27 -12.45 -17.05
C ASN A 445 18.78 -11.31 -16.13
N ALA A 446 19.40 -11.09 -14.96
CA ALA A 446 19.28 -9.87 -14.17
C ALA A 446 19.71 -8.72 -15.09
N SER A 447 18.71 -8.04 -15.64
CA SER A 447 18.83 -7.57 -17.03
C SER A 447 20.04 -6.67 -17.20
N LYS A 448 20.86 -6.96 -18.22
CA LYS A 448 22.07 -6.20 -18.57
C LYS A 448 21.73 -4.82 -19.15
N GLN A 449 21.09 -4.01 -18.32
CA GLN A 449 20.67 -2.66 -18.61
C GLN A 449 21.89 -1.75 -18.51
N LEU A 450 22.78 -1.85 -19.49
CA LEU A 450 23.67 -0.75 -19.81
C LEU A 450 22.82 0.50 -19.98
N GLU A 451 23.06 1.52 -19.17
CA GLU A 451 22.27 2.74 -19.17
C GLU A 451 23.16 3.89 -19.64
N VAL A 452 22.65 4.70 -20.57
CA VAL A 452 23.40 5.81 -21.15
C VAL A 452 22.58 7.07 -20.99
N ILE A 453 23.16 8.10 -20.39
CA ILE A 453 22.50 9.39 -20.13
C ILE A 453 23.37 10.49 -20.73
N ILE A 454 22.78 11.29 -21.64
CA ILE A 454 23.36 12.57 -22.07
C ILE A 454 22.97 13.60 -21.02
N ASN A 455 23.92 14.39 -20.52
CA ASN A 455 23.67 15.38 -19.49
C ASN A 455 22.96 16.63 -20.06
N THR A 456 21.63 16.66 -19.95
CA THR A 456 20.72 17.68 -20.52
C THR A 456 19.84 18.33 -19.43
N GLY A 457 20.48 18.80 -18.35
CA GLY A 457 19.79 19.32 -17.16
C GLY A 457 18.59 18.49 -16.69
N LEU A 458 17.39 19.09 -16.76
CA LEU A 458 16.10 18.49 -16.39
C LEU A 458 15.05 18.49 -17.52
N ASP A 459 15.33 19.16 -18.65
CA ASP A 459 14.36 19.38 -19.73
C ASP A 459 14.62 18.51 -20.98
N GLY A 460 15.75 17.79 -21.03
CA GLY A 460 16.05 16.83 -22.10
C GLY A 460 16.67 17.44 -23.36
N VAL A 461 16.99 18.74 -23.32
CA VAL A 461 17.64 19.48 -24.41
C VAL A 461 19.09 19.76 -24.02
N VAL A 462 20.01 19.72 -24.99
CA VAL A 462 21.37 20.26 -24.82
C VAL A 462 21.32 21.76 -25.10
N GLU A 463 21.30 22.57 -24.04
CA GLU A 463 21.46 24.03 -24.10
C GLU A 463 22.93 24.44 -23.84
N HIS A 464 23.26 25.72 -24.01
CA HIS A 464 24.59 26.25 -23.68
C HIS A 464 24.96 26.08 -22.20
N SER A 465 24.02 25.85 -21.28
CA SER A 465 24.28 25.54 -19.88
C SER A 465 25.07 24.24 -19.68
N ASP A 466 24.82 23.23 -20.52
CA ASP A 466 25.29 21.85 -20.36
C ASP A 466 26.66 21.59 -21.02
N LEU A 467 27.12 22.54 -21.82
CA LEU A 467 28.35 22.45 -22.59
C LEU A 467 29.59 22.76 -21.76
N PHE A 468 30.58 21.86 -21.82
CA PHE A 468 31.85 21.99 -21.10
C PHE A 468 32.85 22.95 -21.78
N GLU A 469 32.88 23.00 -23.12
CA GLU A 469 33.81 23.83 -23.91
C GLU A 469 33.06 24.67 -24.97
N LYS A 470 32.28 25.66 -24.50
CA LYS A 470 31.22 26.36 -25.26
C LYS A 470 31.62 26.97 -26.63
N GLU A 471 32.87 27.39 -26.82
CA GLU A 471 33.28 28.30 -27.91
C GLU A 471 33.90 27.62 -29.15
N ALA A 472 34.61 26.50 -28.98
CA ALA A 472 35.54 25.99 -30.01
C ALA A 472 35.31 24.52 -30.41
N ALA A 473 34.83 23.71 -29.48
CA ALA A 473 34.48 22.31 -29.68
C ALA A 473 33.43 21.91 -28.62
N PRO A 474 32.19 22.44 -28.71
CA PRO A 474 31.19 22.23 -27.70
C PRO A 474 30.95 20.72 -27.48
N THR A 475 31.06 20.31 -26.22
CA THR A 475 30.93 18.92 -25.78
C THR A 475 30.00 18.83 -24.59
N VAL A 476 29.15 17.81 -24.59
CA VAL A 476 28.26 17.45 -23.48
C VAL A 476 28.79 16.18 -22.80
N ARG A 477 28.54 16.04 -21.49
CA ARG A 477 28.90 14.82 -20.75
C ARG A 477 27.89 13.71 -21.05
N VAL A 478 28.41 12.49 -21.20
CA VAL A 478 27.63 11.25 -21.30
C VAL A 478 28.08 10.34 -20.17
N PHE A 479 27.12 9.85 -19.40
CA PHE A 479 27.34 8.88 -18.34
C PHE A 479 26.86 7.51 -18.80
N ILE A 480 27.74 6.50 -18.69
CA ILE A 480 27.45 5.11 -18.95
C ILE A 480 27.37 4.42 -17.59
N ASN A 481 26.15 4.14 -17.14
CA ASN A 481 25.80 3.69 -15.79
C ASN A 481 25.62 2.16 -15.72
N LYS A 482 25.33 1.67 -14.50
CA LYS A 482 24.97 0.28 -14.16
C LYS A 482 26.09 -0.75 -14.41
N LEU A 483 27.32 -0.30 -14.69
CA LEU A 483 28.45 -1.15 -15.08
C LEU A 483 28.85 -2.21 -14.05
N GLY A 484 28.79 -1.91 -12.75
CA GLY A 484 29.04 -2.87 -11.66
C GLY A 484 27.80 -3.65 -11.21
N THR A 485 26.60 -3.18 -11.54
CA THR A 485 25.31 -3.83 -11.16
C THR A 485 24.72 -4.73 -12.24
N ALA A 486 25.18 -4.61 -13.50
CA ALA A 486 24.66 -5.34 -14.66
C ALA A 486 25.54 -6.56 -15.08
N GLY A 487 26.29 -7.15 -14.14
CA GLY A 487 27.05 -8.39 -14.36
C GLY A 487 28.30 -8.28 -15.25
N TYR A 488 28.76 -7.08 -15.60
CA TYR A 488 30.03 -6.90 -16.33
C TYR A 488 31.24 -7.15 -15.42
N LYS A 489 32.35 -7.64 -16.00
CA LYS A 489 33.57 -7.99 -15.27
C LYS A 489 34.79 -7.23 -15.78
N GLU A 490 35.84 -7.17 -14.94
CA GLU A 490 37.09 -6.49 -15.29
C GLU A 490 37.69 -7.10 -16.56
N GLY A 491 38.02 -6.24 -17.53
CA GLY A 491 38.49 -6.66 -18.85
C GLY A 491 37.43 -6.69 -19.95
N ASP A 492 36.12 -6.64 -19.63
CA ASP A 492 35.09 -6.46 -20.67
C ASP A 492 35.27 -5.11 -21.37
N VAL A 493 35.24 -5.08 -22.71
CA VAL A 493 35.51 -3.86 -23.47
C VAL A 493 34.25 -3.01 -23.56
N LEU A 494 34.28 -1.82 -22.94
CA LEU A 494 33.32 -0.75 -23.18
C LEU A 494 33.76 0.07 -24.40
N LYS A 495 32.87 0.12 -25.39
CA LYS A 495 32.97 0.98 -26.57
C LYS A 495 31.81 1.97 -26.58
N VAL A 496 32.09 3.23 -26.94
CA VAL A 496 31.10 4.29 -27.08
C VAL A 496 31.34 5.04 -28.40
N THR A 497 30.29 5.27 -29.18
CA THR A 497 30.34 5.95 -30.47
C THR A 497 29.30 7.06 -30.61
N ASP A 498 29.62 8.08 -31.40
CA ASP A 498 28.65 9.10 -31.84
C ASP A 498 27.71 8.60 -32.96
N GLN A 499 26.76 9.45 -33.34
CA GLN A 499 25.80 9.23 -34.43
C GLN A 499 26.43 8.99 -35.82
N ALA A 500 27.69 9.38 -36.03
CA ALA A 500 28.44 9.11 -37.26
C ALA A 500 29.28 7.82 -37.18
N GLY A 501 29.30 7.15 -36.02
CA GLY A 501 30.07 5.94 -35.76
C GLY A 501 31.53 6.18 -35.35
N ASN A 502 31.92 7.42 -35.04
CA ASN A 502 33.26 7.72 -34.53
C ASN A 502 33.41 7.18 -33.11
N GLU A 503 34.56 6.57 -32.77
CA GLU A 503 34.82 6.06 -31.42
C GLU A 503 35.17 7.21 -30.46
N LEU A 504 34.30 7.44 -29.47
CA LEU A 504 34.50 8.38 -28.36
C LEU A 504 35.25 7.73 -27.20
N TYR A 505 35.01 6.44 -26.98
CA TYR A 505 35.65 5.61 -25.96
C TYR A 505 35.76 4.17 -26.47
N ASN A 506 36.88 3.48 -26.16
CA ASN A 506 37.10 2.09 -26.50
C ASN A 506 38.20 1.51 -25.58
N LYS A 507 37.83 0.95 -24.42
CA LYS A 507 38.77 0.43 -23.40
C LYS A 507 38.14 -0.72 -22.60
N PRO A 508 38.94 -1.65 -22.05
CA PRO A 508 38.47 -2.58 -21.03
C PRO A 508 38.02 -1.83 -19.76
N LEU A 509 36.92 -2.29 -19.15
CA LEU A 509 36.48 -1.87 -17.82
C LEU A 509 37.52 -2.28 -16.77
N THR A 510 37.82 -1.38 -15.85
CA THR A 510 38.66 -1.62 -14.68
C THR A 510 37.82 -1.91 -13.44
N ALA A 511 38.44 -2.47 -12.40
CA ALA A 511 37.80 -2.60 -11.09
C ALA A 511 37.28 -1.25 -10.50
N GLU A 512 37.85 -0.10 -10.90
CA GLU A 512 37.39 1.22 -10.45
C GLU A 512 36.09 1.65 -11.17
N ASP A 513 35.96 1.36 -12.46
CA ASP A 513 34.75 1.68 -13.25
C ASP A 513 33.54 0.86 -12.76
N LEU A 514 33.78 -0.42 -12.44
CA LEU A 514 32.78 -1.32 -11.83
C LEU A 514 32.39 -0.84 -10.42
N ALA A 515 33.37 -0.52 -9.56
CA ALA A 515 33.11 -0.04 -8.20
C ALA A 515 32.40 1.33 -8.16
N LYS A 516 32.60 2.18 -9.17
CA LYS A 516 31.85 3.44 -9.36
C LYS A 516 30.48 3.25 -9.99
N ASN A 517 30.22 2.07 -10.57
CA ASN A 517 29.04 1.76 -11.37
C ASN A 517 28.85 2.67 -12.62
N GLN A 518 29.89 3.42 -13.03
CA GLN A 518 29.77 4.51 -14.01
C GLN A 518 31.10 4.82 -14.72
N VAL A 519 31.02 5.13 -16.03
CA VAL A 519 32.08 5.77 -16.84
C VAL A 519 31.55 7.07 -17.46
N GLU A 520 32.36 8.14 -17.46
CA GLU A 520 32.06 9.40 -18.15
C GLU A 520 32.79 9.48 -19.51
N VAL A 521 32.08 9.94 -20.54
CA VAL A 521 32.58 10.18 -21.91
C VAL A 521 32.11 11.56 -22.38
N LEU A 522 32.91 12.25 -23.20
CA LEU A 522 32.53 13.52 -23.82
C LEU A 522 31.98 13.29 -25.24
N LEU A 523 30.80 13.82 -25.53
CA LEU A 523 30.11 13.76 -26.82
C LEU A 523 30.20 15.13 -27.51
N PRO A 524 30.82 15.24 -28.71
CA PRO A 524 30.81 16.46 -29.49
C PRO A 524 29.39 16.84 -29.92
N VAL A 525 29.03 18.11 -29.75
CA VAL A 525 27.70 18.66 -30.05
C VAL A 525 27.76 19.46 -31.36
N PRO A 526 26.98 19.12 -32.41
CA PRO A 526 26.97 19.90 -33.64
C PRO A 526 26.35 21.29 -33.46
N THR A 527 27.01 22.33 -33.93
CA THR A 527 26.57 23.75 -33.82
C THR A 527 25.43 24.13 -34.78
N ASN A 528 24.75 23.15 -35.37
CA ASN A 528 23.71 23.32 -36.38
C ASN A 528 22.33 22.82 -35.92
N ASN A 529 22.11 22.75 -34.61
CA ASN A 529 20.87 22.30 -33.95
C ASN A 529 20.29 21.01 -34.55
N THR A 530 21.12 19.97 -34.64
CA THR A 530 20.68 18.59 -34.91
C THR A 530 20.87 17.73 -33.68
N ASP A 531 19.89 16.88 -33.42
CA ASP A 531 19.90 15.91 -32.32
C ASP A 531 21.21 15.11 -32.27
N VAL A 532 21.67 14.87 -31.04
CA VAL A 532 22.87 14.08 -30.77
C VAL A 532 22.50 12.70 -30.27
N THR A 533 22.91 11.68 -31.02
CA THR A 533 22.83 10.27 -30.59
C THR A 533 24.20 9.77 -30.15
N VAL A 534 24.23 9.03 -29.04
CA VAL A 534 25.38 8.26 -28.55
C VAL A 534 24.97 6.81 -28.33
N THR A 535 25.86 5.88 -28.70
CA THR A 535 25.66 4.43 -28.51
C THR A 535 26.80 3.87 -27.68
N ALA A 536 26.49 3.15 -26.61
CA ALA A 536 27.46 2.39 -25.82
C ALA A 536 27.24 0.88 -25.98
N THR A 537 28.32 0.10 -26.02
CA THR A 537 28.29 -1.36 -26.06
C THR A 537 29.35 -1.96 -25.15
N VAL A 538 28.98 -3.02 -24.42
CA VAL A 538 29.88 -3.83 -23.58
C VAL A 538 29.22 -5.20 -23.37
N GLY A 539 30.00 -6.26 -23.22
CA GLY A 539 29.50 -7.62 -22.90
C GLY A 539 28.57 -8.28 -23.92
N GLY A 540 28.34 -7.64 -25.08
CA GLY A 540 27.37 -8.03 -26.11
C GLY A 540 26.15 -7.11 -26.19
N ASP A 541 25.92 -6.30 -25.15
CA ASP A 541 24.74 -5.44 -25.03
C ASP A 541 24.94 -4.11 -25.76
N THR A 542 23.85 -3.39 -25.99
CA THR A 542 23.85 -2.09 -26.68
C THR A 542 22.80 -1.18 -26.06
N ALA A 543 23.22 0.02 -25.68
CA ALA A 543 22.36 1.07 -25.18
C ALA A 543 22.57 2.36 -25.99
N VAL A 544 21.48 3.06 -26.25
CA VAL A 544 21.45 4.26 -27.10
C VAL A 544 20.74 5.37 -26.36
N ALA A 545 21.33 6.56 -26.34
CA ALA A 545 20.69 7.77 -25.86
C ALA A 545 20.69 8.81 -26.98
N THR A 546 19.59 9.56 -27.09
CA THR A 546 19.44 10.68 -28.04
C THR A 546 18.91 11.88 -27.29
N ALA A 547 19.46 13.07 -27.55
CA ALA A 547 18.99 14.33 -27.00
C ALA A 547 18.81 15.36 -28.12
N GLN A 548 17.77 16.19 -28.01
CA GLN A 548 17.60 17.35 -28.89
C GLN A 548 18.70 18.37 -28.58
N THR A 549 19.15 19.12 -29.58
CA THR A 549 20.06 20.26 -29.36
C THR A 549 19.36 21.57 -29.70
N ASP A 550 19.44 22.55 -28.80
CA ASP A 550 19.18 23.94 -29.16
C ASP A 550 20.35 24.80 -28.68
N LEU A 551 21.19 25.22 -29.62
CA LEU A 551 22.27 26.17 -29.42
C LEU A 551 22.01 27.48 -30.21
N ALA A 552 20.74 27.80 -30.49
CA ALA A 552 20.38 29.10 -31.04
C ALA A 552 20.34 30.16 -29.93
N PRO A 553 20.96 31.35 -30.11
CA PRO A 553 20.89 32.44 -29.14
C PRO A 553 19.46 32.81 -28.79
N ALA A 554 19.25 33.21 -27.53
CA ALA A 554 17.93 33.44 -26.98
C ALA A 554 17.20 34.62 -27.64
N VAL A 555 15.89 34.42 -27.87
CA VAL A 555 14.98 35.38 -28.51
C VAL A 555 13.85 35.70 -27.54
N VAL A 556 13.47 36.97 -27.47
CA VAL A 556 12.37 37.44 -26.63
C VAL A 556 11.03 36.88 -27.14
N THR A 557 10.31 36.19 -26.27
CA THR A 557 8.99 35.60 -26.54
C THR A 557 7.85 36.46 -25.99
N ALA A 558 8.08 37.14 -24.86
CA ALA A 558 7.13 38.05 -24.24
C ALA A 558 7.84 39.16 -23.45
N VAL A 559 7.18 40.32 -23.36
CA VAL A 559 7.54 41.40 -22.44
C VAL A 559 6.25 41.86 -21.77
N ALA A 560 6.28 42.11 -20.46
CA ALA A 560 5.12 42.59 -19.70
C ALA A 560 5.57 43.57 -18.62
N SER A 561 4.80 44.65 -18.41
CA SER A 561 5.12 45.72 -17.47
C SER A 561 3.97 45.96 -16.49
N THR A 562 4.27 46.45 -15.29
CA THR A 562 3.25 46.88 -14.31
C THR A 562 2.28 47.89 -14.94
N ALA A 563 1.01 47.52 -15.16
CA ALA A 563 0.06 48.28 -15.99
C ALA A 563 -0.22 49.72 -15.53
N THR A 564 -0.02 50.03 -14.25
CA THR A 564 -0.11 51.38 -13.71
C THR A 564 0.88 51.49 -12.56
N VAL A 565 1.55 52.63 -12.45
CA VAL A 565 2.51 52.92 -11.38
C VAL A 565 2.36 54.38 -10.95
N ASN A 566 2.48 54.62 -9.65
CA ASN A 566 2.50 55.98 -9.11
C ASN A 566 3.95 56.47 -8.99
N GLU A 567 4.14 57.78 -9.10
CA GLU A 567 5.40 58.44 -8.75
C GLU A 567 5.96 57.97 -7.39
N GLY A 568 7.29 57.80 -7.33
CA GLY A 568 8.00 57.30 -6.14
C GLY A 568 7.97 55.78 -5.96
N ALA A 569 7.24 55.03 -6.81
CA ALA A 569 7.28 53.58 -6.87
C ALA A 569 8.22 53.06 -7.98
N ASN A 570 8.33 51.74 -8.13
CA ASN A 570 9.12 51.12 -9.20
C ASN A 570 8.22 50.60 -10.33
N LEU A 571 8.51 51.03 -11.55
CA LEU A 571 8.07 50.36 -12.77
C LEU A 571 8.86 49.05 -12.92
N VAL A 572 8.16 47.92 -13.03
CA VAL A 572 8.80 46.60 -13.25
C VAL A 572 8.35 46.05 -14.59
N THR A 573 9.33 45.73 -15.44
CA THR A 573 9.16 45.07 -16.73
C THR A 573 9.82 43.70 -16.68
N THR A 574 9.04 42.63 -16.88
CA THR A 574 9.53 41.26 -17.02
C THR A 574 9.72 40.93 -18.50
N VAL A 575 10.85 40.33 -18.84
CA VAL A 575 11.20 39.85 -20.18
C VAL A 575 11.33 38.32 -20.11
N THR A 576 10.68 37.62 -21.05
CA THR A 576 10.75 36.16 -21.20
C THR A 576 11.42 35.81 -22.50
N LEU A 577 12.28 34.80 -22.48
CA LEU A 577 13.03 34.27 -23.63
C LEU A 577 12.43 32.93 -24.10
N ASN A 578 12.99 32.32 -25.15
CA ASN A 578 12.54 31.01 -25.66
C ASN A 578 13.37 29.82 -25.15
N ASN A 579 14.58 30.09 -24.66
CA ASN A 579 15.57 29.12 -24.20
C ASN A 579 16.55 29.85 -23.24
N LYS A 580 17.47 29.11 -22.61
CA LYS A 580 18.49 29.66 -21.68
C LYS A 580 19.84 29.88 -22.36
N ASN A 581 19.90 29.93 -23.69
CA ASN A 581 21.18 30.03 -24.40
C ASN A 581 21.92 31.36 -24.21
N GLY A 582 21.24 32.37 -23.68
CA GLY A 582 21.77 33.72 -23.56
C GLY A 582 21.74 34.48 -24.89
N VAL A 583 21.93 35.79 -24.83
CA VAL A 583 21.91 36.67 -26.00
C VAL A 583 22.76 37.91 -25.79
N ASP A 584 23.71 38.14 -26.68
CA ASP A 584 24.53 39.35 -26.73
C ASP A 584 23.77 40.51 -27.38
N LYS A 585 23.96 41.71 -26.84
CA LYS A 585 23.46 42.99 -27.40
C LYS A 585 21.95 43.02 -27.70
N LEU A 586 21.15 42.41 -26.83
CA LEU A 586 19.71 42.53 -26.84
C LEU A 586 19.31 44.01 -26.67
N ALA A 587 18.55 44.53 -27.62
CA ALA A 587 18.07 45.92 -27.60
C ALA A 587 17.01 46.12 -26.52
N VAL A 588 17.10 47.23 -25.80
CA VAL A 588 16.11 47.70 -24.81
C VAL A 588 15.79 49.15 -25.16
N GLU A 589 14.52 49.42 -25.46
CA GLU A 589 14.01 50.72 -25.92
C GLU A 589 12.77 51.11 -25.10
N THR A 590 12.49 52.40 -25.00
CA THR A 590 11.28 52.95 -24.37
C THR A 590 10.62 53.99 -25.27
N SER A 591 9.29 54.10 -25.20
CA SER A 591 8.51 55.14 -25.87
C SER A 591 7.23 55.46 -25.09
N GLY A 592 6.71 56.68 -25.22
CA GLY A 592 5.55 57.15 -24.44
C GLY A 592 5.40 58.66 -24.50
N THR A 593 4.65 59.26 -23.56
CA THR A 593 4.64 60.71 -23.33
C THR A 593 5.69 61.15 -22.33
N ALA A 594 6.00 60.30 -21.33
CA ALA A 594 6.83 60.66 -20.19
C ALA A 594 8.27 61.03 -20.55
N ASP A 595 8.86 62.01 -19.84
CA ASP A 595 10.22 62.46 -20.10
C ASP A 595 11.24 61.47 -19.52
N ALA A 596 12.48 61.57 -20.00
CA ALA A 596 13.59 60.80 -19.47
C ALA A 596 14.08 61.33 -18.11
N THR A 597 13.60 62.48 -17.64
CA THR A 597 13.91 63.02 -16.29
C THR A 597 13.25 62.24 -15.17
N ASP A 598 12.12 61.59 -15.45
CA ASP A 598 11.17 61.13 -14.43
C ASP A 598 11.45 59.68 -14.01
N PHE A 599 12.49 59.09 -14.60
CA PHE A 599 12.95 57.72 -14.38
C PHE A 599 14.37 57.69 -13.82
N GLY A 600 14.51 56.97 -12.69
CA GLY A 600 15.81 56.57 -12.17
C GLY A 600 16.50 55.55 -13.09
N LYS A 601 17.81 55.38 -12.90
CA LYS A 601 18.58 54.38 -13.68
C LYS A 601 17.98 52.97 -13.50
N ALA A 602 17.57 52.35 -14.61
CA ALA A 602 17.11 50.97 -14.65
C ALA A 602 18.12 49.97 -14.04
N ILE A 603 17.59 49.05 -13.24
CA ILE A 603 18.29 47.98 -12.53
C ILE A 603 17.82 46.65 -13.12
N TYR A 604 18.76 45.80 -13.54
CA TYR A 604 18.47 44.49 -14.11
C TYR A 604 18.66 43.39 -13.06
N SER A 605 17.93 42.28 -13.18
CA SER A 605 18.14 41.09 -12.35
C SER A 605 19.50 40.42 -12.64
N GLN A 606 19.88 39.45 -11.79
CA GLN A 606 21.12 38.70 -11.98
C GLN A 606 21.15 37.96 -13.32
N GLY A 607 22.34 37.80 -13.88
CA GLY A 607 22.55 37.19 -15.21
C GLY A 607 22.33 38.13 -16.40
N VAL A 608 22.25 39.45 -16.16
CA VAL A 608 22.12 40.46 -17.22
C VAL A 608 23.16 41.57 -17.01
N THR A 609 23.87 41.93 -18.08
CA THR A 609 24.91 42.99 -18.08
C THR A 609 24.59 44.07 -19.10
N VAL A 610 24.83 45.35 -18.76
CA VAL A 610 24.51 46.49 -19.63
C VAL A 610 25.75 46.96 -20.38
N ASN A 611 25.67 47.01 -21.70
CA ASN A 611 26.73 47.49 -22.58
C ASN A 611 26.83 49.02 -22.61
N ALA A 612 27.97 49.53 -23.06
CA ALA A 612 28.22 50.97 -23.23
C ALA A 612 27.37 51.62 -24.35
N ASP A 613 26.71 50.84 -25.20
CA ASP A 613 25.78 51.27 -26.24
C ASP A 613 24.29 51.22 -25.81
N GLY A 614 24.01 50.84 -24.56
CA GLY A 614 22.65 50.74 -24.00
C GLY A 614 21.96 49.39 -24.20
N THR A 615 22.50 48.51 -25.06
CA THR A 615 22.04 47.12 -25.17
C THR A 615 22.41 46.31 -23.92
N VAL A 616 21.82 45.12 -23.76
CA VAL A 616 22.18 44.19 -22.68
C VAL A 616 22.70 42.86 -23.23
N ASN A 617 23.62 42.21 -22.51
CA ASN A 617 23.93 40.80 -22.72
C ASN A 617 23.26 40.00 -21.61
N VAL A 618 22.65 38.86 -21.97
CA VAL A 618 21.97 37.95 -21.05
C VAL A 618 22.77 36.64 -20.99
N ASP A 619 23.12 36.21 -19.78
CA ASP A 619 23.96 35.03 -19.54
C ASP A 619 23.22 33.72 -19.90
N SER A 620 23.99 32.67 -20.25
CA SER A 620 23.49 31.38 -20.73
C SER A 620 22.91 30.47 -19.62
N THR A 621 22.06 31.04 -18.76
CA THR A 621 21.29 30.37 -17.69
C THR A 621 19.93 31.06 -17.43
N VAL A 622 19.64 32.16 -18.12
CA VAL A 622 18.52 33.05 -17.82
C VAL A 622 17.40 32.83 -18.85
N GLU A 623 16.25 32.32 -18.40
CA GLU A 623 15.04 32.15 -19.24
C GLU A 623 14.09 33.36 -19.16
N SER A 624 14.16 34.11 -18.05
CA SER A 624 13.47 35.38 -17.87
C SER A 624 14.24 36.30 -16.94
N PHE A 625 14.12 37.61 -17.16
CA PHE A 625 14.77 38.63 -16.35
C PHE A 625 13.84 39.82 -16.10
N THR A 626 14.15 40.63 -15.09
CA THR A 626 13.40 41.86 -14.80
C THR A 626 14.25 43.11 -15.01
N ILE A 627 13.59 44.16 -15.52
CA ILE A 627 14.07 45.53 -15.57
C ILE A 627 13.24 46.29 -14.55
N THR A 628 13.89 46.80 -13.50
CA THR A 628 13.28 47.61 -12.43
C THR A 628 13.72 49.06 -12.61
N THR A 629 12.79 49.94 -12.96
CA THR A 629 13.04 51.36 -13.20
C THR A 629 12.30 52.18 -12.15
N PRO A 630 13.02 52.87 -11.23
CA PRO A 630 12.38 53.76 -10.27
C PRO A 630 11.67 54.90 -11.00
N VAL A 631 10.42 55.18 -10.66
CA VAL A 631 9.72 56.41 -11.07
C VAL A 631 10.00 57.45 -9.99
N LEU A 632 10.52 58.61 -10.38
CA LEU A 632 10.95 59.65 -9.45
C LEU A 632 9.76 60.56 -9.12
N ALA A 633 9.36 60.62 -7.85
CA ALA A 633 8.37 61.58 -7.40
C ALA A 633 8.99 62.98 -7.26
N ASP A 634 8.28 64.03 -7.66
CA ASP A 634 8.70 65.42 -7.39
C ASP A 634 7.72 66.26 -6.54
N GLY A 635 6.95 67.17 -7.11
CA GLY A 635 6.10 68.17 -6.45
C GLY A 635 5.52 69.21 -7.40
N LEU A 636 5.72 69.06 -8.72
CA LEU A 636 4.88 69.62 -9.77
C LEU A 636 3.54 68.86 -9.81
N VAL A 637 2.51 69.44 -10.43
CA VAL A 637 1.22 68.77 -10.63
C VAL A 637 1.01 68.61 -12.12
N GLU A 638 0.93 67.37 -12.58
CA GLU A 638 1.06 67.02 -14.00
C GLU A 638 -0.08 66.10 -14.48
N ASP A 639 -0.32 66.05 -15.79
CA ASP A 639 -1.33 65.16 -16.38
C ASP A 639 -0.79 63.71 -16.42
N ALA A 640 -1.64 62.71 -16.16
CA ALA A 640 -1.21 61.31 -16.13
C ALA A 640 -0.62 60.84 -17.48
N GLU A 641 0.58 60.26 -17.42
CA GLU A 641 1.44 60.00 -18.56
C GLU A 641 1.50 58.52 -18.94
N ASN A 642 2.20 58.19 -20.04
CA ASN A 642 2.47 56.79 -20.38
C ASN A 642 3.91 56.47 -20.79
N ILE A 643 4.28 55.21 -20.62
CA ILE A 643 5.52 54.59 -21.11
C ILE A 643 5.28 53.13 -21.53
N THR A 644 5.96 52.68 -22.58
CA THR A 644 5.98 51.30 -23.08
C THR A 644 7.43 50.86 -23.28
N TYR A 645 7.81 49.74 -22.68
CA TYR A 645 9.10 49.08 -22.95
C TYR A 645 9.04 48.25 -24.24
N THR A 646 10.12 48.23 -25.00
CA THR A 646 10.34 47.29 -26.11
C THR A 646 11.68 46.61 -25.95
N VAL A 647 11.70 45.27 -25.90
CA VAL A 647 12.92 44.48 -25.68
C VAL A 647 13.04 43.42 -26.78
N GLY A 648 14.18 43.38 -27.47
CA GLY A 648 14.38 42.50 -28.63
C GLY A 648 13.41 42.73 -29.80
N GLY A 649 12.74 43.89 -29.84
CA GLY A 649 11.67 44.20 -30.80
C GLY A 649 10.26 43.74 -30.37
N VAL A 650 10.11 43.13 -29.19
CA VAL A 650 8.82 42.79 -28.58
C VAL A 650 8.40 43.91 -27.62
N ALA A 651 7.24 44.52 -27.87
CA ALA A 651 6.69 45.56 -27.02
C ALA A 651 5.93 44.96 -25.81
N ALA A 652 6.04 45.63 -24.66
CA ALA A 652 5.22 45.40 -23.48
C ALA A 652 3.80 45.94 -23.67
N ASN A 653 2.95 45.76 -22.65
CA ASN A 653 1.80 46.64 -22.48
C ASN A 653 2.25 48.08 -22.19
N GLU A 654 1.43 49.04 -22.60
CA GLU A 654 1.53 50.41 -22.12
C GLU A 654 1.32 50.46 -20.59
N VAL A 655 1.99 51.41 -19.95
CA VAL A 655 1.93 51.68 -18.51
C VAL A 655 1.53 53.13 -18.29
N THR A 656 0.50 53.36 -17.49
CA THR A 656 0.15 54.72 -17.02
C THR A 656 1.02 55.10 -15.81
N ILE A 657 1.62 56.28 -15.86
CA ILE A 657 2.27 56.94 -14.72
C ILE A 657 1.25 57.89 -14.09
N ASN A 658 1.02 57.77 -12.78
CA ASN A 658 0.20 58.72 -12.02
C ASN A 658 1.09 59.65 -11.18
N ASP A 659 0.92 60.96 -11.39
CA ASP A 659 1.28 61.99 -10.42
C ASP A 659 0.61 61.72 -9.05
N VAL A 660 1.31 62.07 -7.97
CA VAL A 660 0.87 61.94 -6.57
C VAL A 660 0.85 63.27 -5.82
N SER A 661 1.20 64.36 -6.50
CA SER A 661 1.21 65.72 -5.99
C SER A 661 -0.20 66.28 -5.83
N ILE A 662 -0.35 67.26 -4.93
CA ILE A 662 -1.65 67.80 -4.55
C ILE A 662 -1.83 69.25 -5.03
N ALA A 663 -2.93 69.49 -5.76
CA ALA A 663 -3.27 70.77 -6.38
C ALA A 663 -3.75 71.84 -5.37
N SER A 664 -2.88 72.25 -4.44
CA SER A 664 -3.11 73.27 -3.39
C SER A 664 -4.10 72.86 -2.27
N PRO A 665 -4.03 73.47 -1.06
CA PRO A 665 -4.83 73.03 0.08
C PRO A 665 -6.30 73.45 0.03
N LEU A 666 -7.16 72.54 0.51
CA LEU A 666 -8.62 72.69 0.59
C LEU A 666 -9.07 73.81 1.55
N THR A 667 -10.24 74.39 1.29
CA THR A 667 -10.91 75.36 2.17
C THR A 667 -12.17 74.74 2.78
N VAL A 668 -12.29 74.75 4.11
CA VAL A 668 -13.43 74.18 4.85
C VAL A 668 -14.49 75.26 5.12
N GLY A 669 -15.77 74.91 4.96
CA GLY A 669 -16.91 75.83 5.17
C GLY A 669 -17.44 75.88 6.61
N ALA A 670 -18.24 76.91 6.91
CA ALA A 670 -18.86 77.12 8.22
C ALA A 670 -19.99 76.12 8.57
N VAL A 671 -20.25 75.92 9.86
CA VAL A 671 -21.13 74.85 10.39
C VAL A 671 -22.30 75.43 11.19
N GLU A 672 -23.54 74.95 10.94
CA GLU A 672 -24.70 75.21 11.80
C GLU A 672 -24.80 74.19 12.95
N LEU A 673 -25.18 74.66 14.13
CA LEU A 673 -25.40 73.86 15.35
C LEU A 673 -26.83 74.07 15.85
N ASP A 674 -27.61 72.98 15.95
CA ASP A 674 -28.94 72.97 16.57
C ASP A 674 -28.82 72.80 18.11
N LEU A 675 -29.52 73.66 18.86
CA LEU A 675 -29.39 73.79 20.32
C LEU A 675 -30.70 73.39 21.02
N VAL A 676 -30.74 72.15 21.52
CA VAL A 676 -31.90 71.56 22.21
C VAL A 676 -31.79 71.72 23.72
N ALA A 677 -32.92 71.99 24.38
CA ALA A 677 -33.05 72.35 25.79
C ALA A 677 -33.86 71.30 26.60
N PRO A 678 -33.89 71.38 27.95
CA PRO A 678 -32.74 71.54 28.85
C PRO A 678 -32.85 70.64 30.13
N GLN A 679 -31.75 70.48 30.88
CA GLN A 679 -31.76 70.54 32.35
C GLN A 679 -30.34 70.88 32.86
N VAL A 680 -30.27 71.50 34.05
CA VAL A 680 -29.02 71.88 34.72
C VAL A 680 -28.63 70.78 35.70
N ASP A 681 -27.47 70.14 35.52
CA ASP A 681 -26.78 69.45 36.62
C ASP A 681 -25.26 69.28 36.37
N ALA A 682 -24.47 70.18 36.98
CA ALA A 682 -23.00 70.27 36.98
C ALA A 682 -22.26 70.47 35.62
N MET A 683 -21.12 71.16 35.68
CA MET A 683 -20.21 71.34 34.54
C MET A 683 -19.47 70.02 34.22
N LYS A 684 -20.03 69.19 33.33
CA LYS A 684 -19.34 68.02 32.78
C LYS A 684 -18.75 68.33 31.41
N GLN A 685 -17.44 68.11 31.27
CA GLN A 685 -16.80 68.10 29.95
C GLN A 685 -17.25 66.86 29.18
N GLU A 686 -18.13 67.05 28.21
CA GLU A 686 -18.45 66.05 27.19
C GLU A 686 -18.08 66.64 25.82
N ALA A 687 -17.31 65.90 25.03
CA ALA A 687 -16.93 66.32 23.69
C ALA A 687 -18.13 66.19 22.74
N ARG A 688 -18.27 67.14 21.81
CA ARG A 688 -19.38 67.21 20.85
C ARG A 688 -18.80 67.21 19.43
N THR A 689 -19.04 66.12 18.73
CA THR A 689 -18.67 65.93 17.32
C THR A 689 -19.80 66.37 16.42
N PHE A 690 -19.46 67.02 15.31
CA PHE A 690 -20.40 67.42 14.26
C PHE A 690 -19.81 67.02 12.90
N ASP A 691 -20.64 66.43 12.04
CA ASP A 691 -20.27 66.09 10.67
C ASP A 691 -20.23 67.36 9.83
N VAL A 692 -19.08 67.67 9.22
CA VAL A 692 -18.98 68.75 8.22
C VAL A 692 -19.38 68.18 6.86
N PRO A 693 -20.43 68.72 6.20
CA PRO A 693 -20.83 68.22 4.90
C PRO A 693 -19.76 68.52 3.85
N ALA A 694 -19.28 67.48 3.16
CA ALA A 694 -18.35 67.62 2.05
C ALA A 694 -18.97 68.51 0.96
N THR A 695 -18.28 69.60 0.61
CA THR A 695 -18.78 70.61 -0.34
C THR A 695 -18.54 70.24 -1.81
N GLU A 696 -17.75 69.20 -2.09
CA GLU A 696 -17.47 68.71 -3.45
C GLU A 696 -17.61 67.18 -3.55
N ALA A 697 -17.93 66.70 -4.74
CA ALA A 697 -18.28 65.30 -4.99
C ALA A 697 -17.05 64.39 -5.05
N GLY A 698 -16.74 63.73 -3.92
CA GLY A 698 -15.64 62.77 -3.81
C GLY A 698 -14.84 62.87 -2.51
N ALA A 699 -14.96 63.98 -1.78
CA ALA A 699 -14.42 64.11 -0.43
C ALA A 699 -15.30 63.37 0.59
N GLU A 700 -14.69 62.68 1.56
CA GLU A 700 -15.41 62.14 2.71
C GLU A 700 -15.82 63.26 3.69
N ALA A 701 -16.87 63.01 4.48
CA ALA A 701 -17.38 63.98 5.45
C ALA A 701 -16.48 64.03 6.70
N THR A 702 -15.71 65.11 6.85
CA THR A 702 -14.81 65.29 8.01
C THR A 702 -15.58 65.57 9.29
N GLN A 703 -15.27 64.86 10.37
CA GLN A 703 -15.89 65.07 11.68
C GLN A 703 -15.07 66.04 12.55
N VAL A 704 -15.62 67.22 12.82
CA VAL A 704 -15.00 68.21 13.73
C VAL A 704 -15.50 67.96 15.16
N THR A 705 -14.57 67.73 16.10
CA THR A 705 -14.90 67.43 17.50
C THR A 705 -14.48 68.54 18.45
N PHE A 706 -15.46 69.25 19.02
CA PHE A 706 -15.22 70.29 20.03
C PHE A 706 -15.20 69.67 21.43
N SER A 707 -14.07 69.79 22.13
CA SER A 707 -13.96 69.40 23.53
C SER A 707 -14.23 70.60 24.44
N GLY A 708 -15.25 70.53 25.31
CA GLY A 708 -15.53 71.56 26.32
C GLY A 708 -16.32 72.78 25.84
N LEU A 709 -17.26 72.61 24.91
CA LEU A 709 -18.24 73.65 24.55
C LEU A 709 -19.36 73.71 25.59
N PHE A 710 -19.53 74.86 26.28
CA PHE A 710 -20.59 75.07 27.26
C PHE A 710 -21.51 76.23 26.84
N ILE A 711 -22.81 76.07 27.06
CA ILE A 711 -23.85 77.03 26.68
C ILE A 711 -24.79 77.24 27.87
N ASP A 712 -24.81 78.45 28.43
CA ASP A 712 -25.75 78.83 29.48
C ASP A 712 -26.98 79.48 28.86
N MET A 713 -28.03 78.66 28.69
CA MET A 713 -29.28 79.06 28.03
C MET A 713 -30.20 79.86 28.97
N ALA A 714 -29.73 81.04 29.36
CA ALA A 714 -30.58 82.16 29.76
C ALA A 714 -31.47 82.60 28.56
N GLN A 715 -32.58 81.87 28.41
CA GLN A 715 -33.75 82.13 27.56
C GLN A 715 -33.52 82.44 26.07
N GLY A 716 -33.68 81.43 25.21
CA GLY A 716 -34.41 81.61 23.94
C GLY A 716 -33.71 81.26 22.63
N ALA A 717 -32.39 81.11 22.59
CA ALA A 717 -31.68 80.70 21.37
C ALA A 717 -31.80 79.19 21.12
N THR A 718 -32.10 78.78 19.87
CA THR A 718 -32.20 77.36 19.45
C THR A 718 -31.24 76.96 18.34
N LYS A 719 -30.46 77.90 17.79
CA LYS A 719 -29.41 77.66 16.79
C LYS A 719 -28.22 78.59 17.01
N ALA A 720 -27.03 78.15 16.59
CA ALA A 720 -25.85 78.99 16.42
C ALA A 720 -25.07 78.56 15.17
N THR A 721 -24.32 79.47 14.55
CA THR A 721 -23.44 79.16 13.41
C THR A 721 -22.01 79.50 13.80
N VAL A 722 -21.09 78.57 13.55
CA VAL A 722 -19.65 78.73 13.84
C VAL A 722 -18.89 78.75 12.52
N ASP A 723 -18.22 79.87 12.26
CA ASP A 723 -17.21 79.95 11.21
C ASP A 723 -15.85 79.53 11.79
N LEU A 724 -15.20 78.57 11.13
CA LEU A 724 -13.89 78.04 11.49
C LEU A 724 -12.74 78.80 10.82
N GLY A 725 -13.03 79.57 9.76
CA GLY A 725 -12.08 80.38 9.02
C GLY A 725 -11.15 79.61 8.08
N SER A 726 -10.64 80.30 7.06
CA SER A 726 -9.58 79.78 6.19
C SER A 726 -8.27 79.67 6.97
N ASN A 727 -7.75 78.44 7.13
CA ASN A 727 -6.63 78.17 8.03
C ASN A 727 -5.29 78.67 7.45
N GLY A 728 -4.96 79.94 7.71
CA GLY A 728 -3.94 80.71 6.97
C GLY A 728 -3.09 81.66 7.82
N GLY A 729 -2.84 81.32 9.09
CA GLY A 729 -1.90 82.03 9.97
C GLY A 729 -2.54 82.69 11.19
N THR A 730 -2.04 82.31 12.38
CA THR A 730 -2.51 82.72 13.73
C THR A 730 -4.02 82.53 13.96
N ALA A 731 -4.38 81.51 14.75
CA ALA A 731 -5.76 81.20 15.09
C ALA A 731 -6.52 82.43 15.64
N GLY A 732 -7.43 82.97 14.82
CA GLY A 732 -8.41 83.95 15.27
C GLY A 732 -9.40 83.27 16.22
N ALA A 733 -9.94 84.04 17.17
CA ALA A 733 -11.00 83.54 18.02
C ALA A 733 -12.24 83.19 17.17
N PRO A 734 -12.90 82.02 17.38
CA PRO A 734 -13.97 81.55 16.51
C PRO A 734 -15.17 82.52 16.53
N VAL A 735 -15.66 82.88 15.35
CA VAL A 735 -16.73 83.86 15.20
C VAL A 735 -18.08 83.15 15.24
N ILE A 736 -18.83 83.32 16.34
CA ILE A 736 -20.22 82.87 16.43
C ILE A 736 -21.13 83.97 15.86
N ALA A 737 -21.84 83.67 14.78
CA ALA A 737 -22.76 84.62 14.18
C ALA A 737 -23.91 84.98 15.16
N GLY A 738 -24.12 86.28 15.40
CA GLY A 738 -25.17 86.78 16.29
C GLY A 738 -24.79 86.93 17.77
N PHE A 739 -23.55 86.59 18.15
CA PHE A 739 -23.02 86.79 19.51
C PHE A 739 -21.81 87.73 19.48
N THR A 740 -21.62 88.50 20.54
CA THR A 740 -20.45 89.38 20.76
C THR A 740 -19.65 88.88 21.96
N GLN A 741 -18.32 89.00 21.94
CA GLN A 741 -17.46 88.63 23.08
C GLN A 741 -17.89 89.41 24.34
N ALA A 742 -17.94 88.73 25.50
CA ALA A 742 -18.39 89.30 26.75
C ALA A 742 -17.24 89.55 27.73
N ASP A 743 -17.24 90.70 28.41
CA ASP A 743 -16.12 91.20 29.25
C ASP A 743 -15.79 90.33 30.48
N THR A 744 -16.64 89.36 30.83
CA THR A 744 -16.47 88.50 32.01
C THR A 744 -16.65 87.03 31.66
N ALA A 745 -15.60 86.24 31.82
CA ALA A 745 -15.60 84.79 31.59
C ALA A 745 -14.96 84.04 32.78
N PRO A 746 -15.30 82.75 33.01
CA PRO A 746 -14.53 81.87 33.88
C PRO A 746 -13.08 81.73 33.40
N ALA A 747 -12.13 81.57 34.32
CA ALA A 747 -10.72 81.43 33.96
C ALA A 747 -10.47 80.20 33.06
N GLY A 748 -9.76 80.39 31.95
CA GLY A 748 -9.55 79.35 30.93
C GLY A 748 -10.67 79.22 29.90
N TYR A 749 -11.63 80.17 29.85
CA TYR A 749 -12.70 80.22 28.87
C TYR A 749 -12.83 81.64 28.29
N THR A 750 -13.19 81.73 27.01
CA THR A 750 -13.70 82.95 26.39
C THR A 750 -15.23 82.94 26.38
N ALA A 751 -15.85 84.03 26.82
CA ALA A 751 -17.30 84.20 26.84
C ALA A 751 -17.82 84.99 25.63
N TYR A 752 -19.00 84.61 25.14
CA TYR A 752 -19.75 85.31 24.09
C TYR A 752 -21.22 85.43 24.50
N ALA A 753 -21.85 86.58 24.26
CA ALA A 753 -23.22 86.86 24.66
C ALA A 753 -24.04 87.47 23.51
N THR A 754 -25.35 87.24 23.50
CA THR A 754 -26.31 88.00 22.68
C THR A 754 -26.77 89.26 23.42
N GLU A 755 -27.35 90.24 22.71
CA GLU A 755 -28.05 91.37 23.34
C GLU A 755 -29.22 90.94 24.27
N ALA A 756 -29.74 89.71 24.08
CA ALA A 756 -30.77 89.12 24.94
C ALA A 756 -30.22 88.48 26.23
N GLY A 757 -28.90 88.39 26.40
CA GLY A 757 -28.23 87.94 27.63
C GLY A 757 -27.91 86.44 27.70
N THR A 758 -28.21 85.65 26.65
CA THR A 758 -27.77 84.24 26.54
C THR A 758 -26.25 84.20 26.39
N GLN A 759 -25.54 83.32 27.11
CA GLN A 759 -24.07 83.23 27.08
C GLN A 759 -23.54 81.86 26.62
N VAL A 760 -22.44 81.88 25.88
CA VAL A 760 -21.68 80.72 25.39
C VAL A 760 -20.24 80.85 25.90
N TYR A 761 -19.68 79.76 26.41
CA TYR A 761 -18.30 79.69 26.89
C TYR A 761 -17.52 78.65 26.08
N ILE A 762 -16.43 79.09 25.47
CA ILE A 762 -15.49 78.24 24.70
C ILE A 762 -14.20 78.14 25.51
N GLN A 763 -13.70 76.92 25.76
CA GLN A 763 -12.44 76.74 26.49
C GLN A 763 -11.25 77.27 25.67
N GLU A 764 -10.33 77.97 26.33
CA GLU A 764 -9.11 78.48 25.70
C GLU A 764 -8.18 77.31 25.33
N GLY A 765 -7.65 77.32 24.10
CA GLY A 765 -6.73 76.29 23.61
C GLY A 765 -7.36 75.09 22.90
N ILE A 766 -8.61 75.17 22.44
CA ILE A 766 -9.18 74.17 21.52
C ILE A 766 -8.42 74.19 20.19
N THR A 767 -7.91 73.03 19.78
CA THR A 767 -7.38 72.78 18.43
C THR A 767 -8.50 72.17 17.57
N VAL A 768 -8.76 72.76 16.41
CA VAL A 768 -9.50 72.08 15.33
C VAL A 768 -8.52 71.13 14.66
N ILE A 769 -8.90 69.85 14.58
CA ILE A 769 -8.18 68.78 13.87
C ILE A 769 -9.02 68.43 12.63
#